data_AF-A0A7V5TM40-F1
#
_entry.id   AF-A0A7V5TM40-F1
#
_cell.length_a   1.000
_cell.length_b   1.000
_cell.length_c   1.000
_cell.angle_alpha   90.00
_cell.angle_beta   90.00
_cell.angle_gamma   90.00
#
_symmetry.space_group_name_H-M   'P 1'
#
loop_
_entity.id
_entity.type
_entity.pdbx_description
1 polymer ?
#
loop_
_entity_poly.entity_id
_entity_poly.type
_entity_poly.pdbx_seq_one_letter_code
_entity_poly.pdbx_strand_id
1 'polypeptide(L)'
;MDKSTPETLERSRRATIAALRQVDESTLIKLTRLTLPEIRAIQQEVARVLPAGNLPAFVLSGLMRLKGRQVAPSQVRKDIATLMRGIGLLPRGLYGVFVAGPAAVLYAYQRLLQLAGKDPAAAFPEGTWQFYLQFGLREDSARHANENIGFHRALPPHPDEVTMAAALLCTALETLYRYDGLLAVDWEERVMLRLLWEEADEAGIAAQPPFTTLVRDWNARRPYHRPPSGGDYLTARRETFQRFLRERLDALPTAARERFQRRYQTRLAAELPAYQRQMTILATLEPDKYQEERVPLPLWRAHVAFIWRDHVYLLPACRRDEQGSPLCYPPAGKSPQPLYLLPDIGLCDARRRPLTVERNGLIRYRDDGRPLGELRPPSPETVKAWAAAVLSSPATEATPPFLDALLAAAPRALQPQLRGLLPPAARAELDGLRSAPLIINWDLRPADQPLAHIRRGRRGVNDHAITIFRTERSIVYEQSHIFFDGLWAIAVTETMSDGAAHWYRRLESLSAGPLPAHLRPVPLTLTAPPAVERLAREHIRPGEAAAESAGVDMHGLERLRRWLKQRGVHITVNDFLILCRSLHAPRYEPSPRVRRELAALRERNPSPEAQEALRVIEETLERFRRTNPALLIPMDASNVSPRERIFPTTFRNPLLDIGERLAVARERLAEYRARPATAADFDQARRELLAYLKTFGDLLRALKGVTMRGESF
;
A
#
# COMPACT_ATOMS: atom_id res chain seq x y z
N MET A 1 16.20 -14.67 -27.25
CA MET A 1 15.61 -14.09 -28.47
C MET A 1 15.32 -12.62 -28.22
N ASP A 2 16.26 -11.77 -28.60
CA ASP A 2 16.16 -10.32 -28.55
C ASP A 2 15.57 -9.82 -29.88
N LYS A 3 14.36 -9.25 -29.85
CA LYS A 3 13.64 -8.74 -31.03
C LYS A 3 12.81 -7.50 -30.72
N SER A 4 13.36 -6.52 -30.02
CA SER A 4 12.82 -5.15 -30.10
C SER A 4 13.86 -4.21 -30.71
N THR A 5 14.23 -4.47 -31.96
CA THR A 5 14.93 -3.46 -32.76
C THR A 5 14.02 -2.23 -32.94
N PRO A 6 14.57 -1.00 -33.07
CA PRO A 6 13.79 0.21 -33.38
C PRO A 6 12.82 0.02 -34.54
N GLU A 7 13.20 -0.78 -35.53
CA GLU A 7 12.36 -1.17 -36.68
C GLU A 7 11.13 -2.01 -36.31
N THR A 8 11.26 -2.90 -35.32
CA THR A 8 10.14 -3.73 -34.83
C THR A 8 9.12 -2.87 -34.08
N LEU A 9 9.60 -1.90 -33.29
CA LEU A 9 8.74 -0.95 -32.58
C LEU A 9 7.98 -0.05 -33.55
N GLU A 10 8.65 0.48 -34.57
CA GLU A 10 8.02 1.33 -35.59
C GLU A 10 7.01 0.55 -36.44
N ARG A 11 7.30 -0.70 -36.78
CA ARG A 11 6.35 -1.60 -37.45
C ARG A 11 5.10 -1.83 -36.60
N SER A 12 5.28 -2.09 -35.31
CA SER A 12 4.16 -2.27 -34.38
C SER A 12 3.32 -0.99 -34.24
N ARG A 13 3.97 0.18 -34.17
CA ARG A 13 3.29 1.49 -34.14
C ARG A 13 2.43 1.71 -35.38
N ARG A 14 2.97 1.45 -36.58
CA ARG A 14 2.21 1.56 -37.84
C ARG A 14 1.01 0.62 -37.87
N ALA A 15 1.19 -0.62 -37.42
CA ALA A 15 0.10 -1.59 -37.32
C ALA A 15 -1.02 -1.12 -36.38
N THR A 16 -0.68 -0.54 -35.22
CA THR A 16 -1.66 0.02 -34.29
C THR A 16 -2.43 1.20 -34.88
N ILE A 17 -1.75 2.13 -35.56
CA ILE A 17 -2.41 3.26 -36.24
C ILE A 17 -3.37 2.73 -37.32
N ALA A 18 -2.92 1.78 -38.14
CA ALA A 18 -3.75 1.21 -39.19
C ALA A 18 -5.01 0.55 -38.63
N ALA A 19 -4.89 -0.22 -37.55
CA ALA A 19 -6.04 -0.85 -36.88
C ALA A 19 -7.00 0.17 -36.25
N LEU A 20 -6.48 1.21 -35.59
CA LEU A 20 -7.32 2.26 -34.98
C LEU A 20 -8.10 3.06 -36.04
N ARG A 21 -7.52 3.27 -37.22
CA ARG A 21 -8.17 3.96 -38.35
C ARG A 21 -9.27 3.15 -39.02
N GLN A 22 -9.33 1.84 -38.79
CA GLN A 22 -10.43 0.98 -39.28
C GLN A 22 -11.69 1.11 -38.42
N VAL A 23 -11.59 1.73 -37.23
CA VAL A 23 -12.75 2.01 -36.39
C VAL A 23 -13.53 3.19 -36.98
N ASP A 24 -14.86 3.06 -37.06
CA ASP A 24 -15.74 4.05 -37.70
C ASP A 24 -15.61 5.46 -37.08
N GLU A 25 -14.94 6.36 -37.80
CA GLU A 25 -14.71 7.76 -37.41
C GLU A 25 -16.03 8.52 -37.21
N SER A 26 -17.09 8.17 -37.96
CA SER A 26 -18.38 8.84 -37.85
C SER A 26 -19.08 8.54 -36.52
N THR A 27 -18.94 7.32 -36.02
CA THR A 27 -19.43 6.94 -34.70
C THR A 27 -18.60 7.58 -33.58
N LEU A 28 -17.27 7.67 -33.74
CA LEU A 28 -16.40 8.35 -32.76
C LEU A 28 -16.76 9.83 -32.59
N ILE A 29 -17.00 10.55 -33.70
CA ILE A 29 -17.43 11.96 -33.69
C ILE A 29 -18.75 12.10 -32.91
N LYS A 30 -19.73 11.24 -33.20
CA LYS A 30 -21.04 11.25 -32.52
C LYS A 30 -20.93 11.00 -31.00
N LEU A 31 -20.04 10.10 -30.58
CA LEU A 31 -19.89 9.72 -29.18
C LEU A 31 -19.12 10.74 -28.33
N THR A 32 -18.16 11.46 -28.92
CA THR A 32 -17.17 12.25 -28.16
C THR A 32 -17.30 13.76 -28.32
N ARG A 33 -18.00 14.23 -29.37
CA ARG A 33 -17.99 15.62 -29.83
C ARG A 33 -16.59 16.16 -30.18
N LEU A 34 -15.60 15.28 -30.33
CA LEU A 34 -14.27 15.64 -30.81
C LEU A 34 -14.27 15.80 -32.33
N THR A 35 -13.44 16.70 -32.81
CA THR A 35 -13.17 16.87 -34.24
C THR A 35 -12.34 15.71 -34.79
N LEU A 36 -12.41 15.49 -36.10
CA LEU A 36 -11.62 14.45 -36.75
C LEU A 36 -10.09 14.60 -36.55
N PRO A 37 -9.49 15.80 -36.60
CA PRO A 37 -8.08 16.00 -36.25
C PRO A 37 -7.75 15.59 -34.81
N GLU A 38 -8.61 15.91 -33.84
CA GLU A 38 -8.41 15.53 -32.44
C GLU A 38 -8.48 14.02 -32.24
N ILE A 39 -9.44 13.34 -32.88
CA ILE A 39 -9.55 11.87 -32.87
C ILE A 39 -8.26 11.25 -33.41
N ARG A 40 -7.76 11.74 -34.54
CA ARG A 40 -6.52 11.23 -35.17
C ARG A 40 -5.28 11.51 -34.31
N ALA A 41 -5.23 12.66 -33.64
CA ALA A 41 -4.15 12.98 -32.71
C ALA A 41 -4.13 12.00 -31.53
N ILE A 42 -5.29 11.71 -30.94
CA ILE A 42 -5.40 10.72 -29.85
C ILE A 42 -5.00 9.33 -30.33
N GLN A 43 -5.43 8.89 -31.52
CA GLN A 43 -5.04 7.60 -32.09
C GLN A 43 -3.51 7.48 -32.30
N GLN A 44 -2.87 8.55 -32.80
CA GLN A 44 -1.42 8.61 -32.94
C GLN A 44 -0.72 8.55 -31.59
N GLU A 45 -1.27 9.24 -30.59
CA GLU A 45 -0.75 9.23 -29.23
C GLU A 45 -0.82 7.84 -28.60
N VAL A 46 -1.96 7.15 -28.71
CA VAL A 46 -2.12 5.76 -28.26
C VAL A 46 -1.09 4.85 -28.93
N ALA A 47 -0.92 4.94 -30.25
CA ALA A 47 0.03 4.09 -30.97
C ALA A 47 1.50 4.38 -30.60
N ARG A 48 1.83 5.64 -30.27
CA ARG A 48 3.16 6.05 -29.80
C ARG A 48 3.46 5.47 -28.41
N VAL A 49 2.47 5.52 -27.52
CA VAL A 49 2.63 5.11 -26.12
C VAL A 49 2.53 3.58 -25.96
N LEU A 50 1.60 2.94 -26.67
CA LEU A 50 1.35 1.49 -26.61
C LEU A 50 1.25 0.89 -28.04
N PRO A 51 2.39 0.63 -28.70
CA PRO A 51 2.41 -0.02 -30.01
C PRO A 51 2.12 -1.52 -29.87
N ALA A 52 0.83 -1.88 -29.80
CA ALA A 52 0.34 -3.22 -29.46
C ALA A 52 -0.48 -3.88 -30.60
N GLY A 53 -0.16 -3.55 -31.86
CA GLY A 53 -0.89 -4.07 -33.02
C GLY A 53 -2.38 -3.73 -32.98
N ASN A 54 -3.24 -4.74 -33.17
CA ASN A 54 -4.70 -4.59 -33.24
C ASN A 54 -5.40 -4.50 -31.86
N LEU A 55 -4.71 -4.77 -30.76
CA LEU A 55 -5.33 -4.84 -29.42
C LEU A 55 -6.03 -3.54 -29.02
N PRO A 56 -5.46 -2.32 -29.21
CA PRO A 56 -6.14 -1.08 -28.89
C PRO A 56 -7.45 -0.87 -29.68
N ALA A 57 -7.46 -1.24 -30.96
CA ALA A 57 -8.65 -1.11 -31.82
C ALA A 57 -9.77 -2.09 -31.42
N PHE A 58 -9.40 -3.30 -31.01
CA PHE A 58 -10.34 -4.30 -30.49
C PHE A 58 -11.02 -3.79 -29.22
N VAL A 59 -10.25 -3.26 -28.26
CA VAL A 59 -10.78 -2.68 -27.01
C VAL A 59 -11.68 -1.48 -27.31
N LEU A 60 -11.25 -0.57 -28.18
CA LEU A 60 -12.05 0.59 -28.59
C LEU A 60 -13.41 0.18 -29.16
N SER A 61 -13.41 -0.80 -30.07
CA SER A 61 -14.63 -1.33 -30.68
C SER A 61 -15.58 -1.95 -29.66
N GLY A 62 -15.05 -2.65 -28.64
CA GLY A 62 -15.83 -3.16 -27.52
C GLY A 62 -16.48 -2.04 -26.69
N LEU A 63 -15.70 -1.01 -26.34
CA LEU A 63 -16.16 0.14 -25.57
C LEU A 63 -17.29 0.92 -26.26
N MET A 64 -17.20 1.10 -27.59
CA MET A 64 -18.21 1.79 -28.39
C MET A 64 -19.58 1.09 -28.37
N ARG A 65 -19.61 -0.24 -28.17
CA ARG A 65 -20.86 -1.02 -28.11
C ARG A 65 -21.57 -0.92 -26.76
N LEU A 66 -20.88 -0.48 -25.71
CA LEU A 66 -21.46 -0.33 -24.38
C LEU A 66 -22.39 0.89 -24.35
N LYS A 67 -23.58 0.75 -23.76
CA LYS A 67 -24.50 1.87 -23.54
C LYS A 67 -24.05 2.73 -22.35
N GLY A 68 -24.28 4.03 -22.43
CA GLY A 68 -23.96 4.98 -21.34
C GLY A 68 -22.49 5.41 -21.29
N ARG A 69 -22.18 6.34 -20.38
CA ARG A 69 -20.82 6.91 -20.21
C ARG A 69 -19.94 6.13 -19.23
N GLN A 70 -20.55 5.31 -18.37
CA GLN A 70 -19.84 4.54 -17.36
C GLN A 70 -19.51 3.14 -17.87
N VAL A 71 -18.34 2.64 -17.49
CA VAL A 71 -17.88 1.29 -17.80
C VAL A 71 -17.85 0.49 -16.52
N ALA A 72 -18.43 -0.71 -16.53
CA ALA A 72 -18.44 -1.57 -15.35
C ALA A 72 -17.00 -1.97 -14.94
N PRO A 73 -16.67 -2.03 -13.64
CA PRO A 73 -15.32 -2.38 -13.18
C PRO A 73 -14.79 -3.71 -13.71
N SER A 74 -15.66 -4.70 -13.91
CA SER A 74 -15.28 -5.99 -14.51
C SER A 74 -14.86 -5.86 -15.98
N GLN A 75 -15.45 -4.93 -16.73
CA GLN A 75 -15.08 -4.67 -18.12
C GLN A 75 -13.75 -3.90 -18.20
N VAL A 76 -13.57 -2.89 -17.35
CA VAL A 76 -12.29 -2.16 -17.23
C VAL A 76 -11.12 -3.13 -17.03
N ARG A 77 -11.28 -4.10 -16.12
CA ARG A 77 -10.29 -5.13 -15.86
C ARG A 77 -9.99 -6.00 -17.08
N LYS A 78 -11.02 -6.46 -17.80
CA LYS A 78 -10.86 -7.27 -19.02
C LYS A 78 -10.12 -6.51 -20.13
N ASP A 79 -10.47 -5.25 -20.32
CA ASP A 79 -9.85 -4.40 -21.33
C ASP A 79 -8.37 -4.17 -21.02
N ILE A 80 -8.06 -3.80 -19.77
CA ILE A 80 -6.69 -3.60 -19.31
C ILE A 80 -5.87 -4.88 -19.42
N ALA A 81 -6.39 -6.02 -18.93
CA ALA A 81 -5.72 -7.31 -19.08
C ALA A 81 -5.46 -7.67 -20.56
N THR A 82 -6.35 -7.24 -21.47
CA THR A 82 -6.15 -7.41 -22.91
C THR A 82 -5.01 -6.55 -23.44
N LEU A 83 -4.99 -5.26 -23.10
CA LEU A 83 -3.90 -4.34 -23.48
C LEU A 83 -2.55 -4.76 -22.89
N MET A 84 -2.57 -5.31 -21.68
CA MET A 84 -1.40 -5.82 -20.97
C MET A 84 -0.66 -6.93 -21.73
N ARG A 85 -1.37 -7.74 -22.53
CA ARG A 85 -0.73 -8.73 -23.42
C ARG A 85 0.19 -8.09 -24.45
N GLY A 86 -0.03 -6.81 -24.79
CA GLY A 86 0.81 -6.04 -25.71
C GLY A 86 2.12 -5.53 -25.11
N ILE A 87 2.30 -5.54 -23.78
CA ILE A 87 3.53 -5.04 -23.12
C ILE A 87 4.77 -5.86 -23.49
N GLY A 88 4.60 -7.13 -23.85
CA GLY A 88 5.71 -8.00 -24.26
C GLY A 88 6.51 -7.47 -25.47
N LEU A 89 6.01 -6.44 -26.16
CA LEU A 89 6.63 -5.76 -27.30
C LEU A 89 7.44 -4.50 -26.92
N LEU A 90 7.37 -4.04 -25.66
CA LEU A 90 8.15 -2.91 -25.17
C LEU A 90 9.59 -3.35 -24.80
N PRO A 91 10.61 -2.47 -24.95
CA PRO A 91 11.99 -2.79 -24.62
C PRO A 91 12.14 -3.27 -23.16
N ARG A 92 12.81 -4.42 -22.97
CA ARG A 92 13.00 -5.03 -21.64
C ARG A 92 14.10 -4.30 -20.88
N GLY A 93 13.70 -3.52 -19.89
CA GLY A 93 14.56 -3.04 -18.81
C GLY A 93 13.74 -2.96 -17.52
N LEU A 94 14.38 -3.05 -16.35
CA LEU A 94 13.70 -2.97 -15.04
C LEU A 94 12.71 -1.79 -14.95
N TYR A 95 13.10 -0.61 -15.44
CA TYR A 95 12.23 0.56 -15.49
C TYR A 95 11.08 0.43 -16.52
N GLY A 96 11.36 -0.20 -17.67
CA GLY A 96 10.37 -0.39 -18.75
C GLY A 96 9.26 -1.35 -18.36
N VAL A 97 9.60 -2.44 -17.67
CA VAL A 97 8.66 -3.54 -17.35
C VAL A 97 7.76 -3.21 -16.16
N PHE A 98 8.32 -2.63 -15.09
CA PHE A 98 7.58 -2.44 -13.83
C PHE A 98 6.91 -1.07 -13.70
N VAL A 99 7.35 -0.06 -14.47
CA VAL A 99 6.88 1.32 -14.32
C VAL A 99 6.31 1.86 -15.63
N ALA A 100 7.12 1.95 -16.69
CA ALA A 100 6.69 2.57 -17.94
C ALA A 100 5.60 1.77 -18.67
N GLY A 101 5.66 0.43 -18.61
CA GLY A 101 4.67 -0.45 -19.21
C GLY A 101 3.24 -0.24 -18.67
N PRO A 102 2.98 -0.45 -17.38
CA PRO A 102 1.67 -0.17 -16.80
C PRO A 102 1.21 1.28 -17.03
N ALA A 103 2.11 2.26 -16.94
CA ALA A 103 1.79 3.65 -17.26
C ALA A 103 1.26 3.82 -18.67
N ALA A 104 1.95 3.23 -19.64
CA ALA A 104 1.56 3.27 -21.04
C ALA A 104 0.20 2.60 -21.29
N VAL A 105 -0.07 1.47 -20.63
CA VAL A 105 -1.37 0.78 -20.75
C VAL A 105 -2.50 1.60 -20.14
N LEU A 106 -2.32 2.12 -18.93
CA LEU A 106 -3.33 2.94 -18.27
C LEU A 106 -3.64 4.19 -19.08
N TYR A 107 -2.60 4.88 -19.55
CA TYR A 107 -2.70 6.06 -20.38
C TYR A 107 -3.45 5.77 -21.69
N ALA A 108 -3.02 4.72 -22.41
CA ALA A 108 -3.67 4.30 -23.64
C ALA A 108 -5.15 3.98 -23.38
N TYR A 109 -5.47 3.26 -22.31
CA TYR A 109 -6.85 2.92 -21.98
C TYR A 109 -7.71 4.16 -21.68
N GLN A 110 -7.20 5.14 -20.94
CA GLN A 110 -7.89 6.40 -20.69
C GLN A 110 -8.19 7.16 -21.99
N ARG A 111 -7.25 7.16 -22.94
CA ARG A 111 -7.46 7.73 -24.28
C ARG A 111 -8.49 6.95 -25.10
N LEU A 112 -8.52 5.63 -24.99
CA LEU A 112 -9.56 4.81 -25.63
C LEU A 112 -10.96 5.06 -25.03
N LEU A 113 -11.05 5.22 -23.70
CA LEU A 113 -12.30 5.63 -23.03
C LEU A 113 -12.78 6.99 -23.54
N GLN A 114 -11.86 7.95 -23.65
CA GLN A 114 -12.15 9.27 -24.21
C GLN A 114 -12.67 9.16 -25.65
N LEU A 115 -12.03 8.36 -26.51
CA LEU A 115 -12.49 8.10 -27.89
C LEU A 115 -13.85 7.40 -27.95
N ALA A 116 -14.20 6.58 -26.96
CA ALA A 116 -15.48 5.89 -26.89
C ALA A 116 -16.59 6.73 -26.20
N GLY A 117 -16.33 7.99 -25.87
CA GLY A 117 -17.29 8.87 -25.16
C GLY A 117 -17.56 8.45 -23.72
N LYS A 118 -16.67 7.64 -23.13
CA LYS A 118 -16.74 7.17 -21.74
C LYS A 118 -16.07 8.18 -20.82
N ASP A 119 -16.48 8.17 -19.56
CA ASP A 119 -15.84 8.98 -18.52
C ASP A 119 -14.64 8.23 -17.91
N PRO A 120 -13.39 8.69 -18.14
CA PRO A 120 -12.21 8.06 -17.55
C PRO A 120 -12.21 8.06 -16.02
N ALA A 121 -12.76 9.11 -15.39
CA ALA A 121 -12.79 9.19 -13.93
C ALA A 121 -13.74 8.15 -13.32
N ALA A 122 -14.87 7.88 -14.00
CA ALA A 122 -15.81 6.85 -13.57
C ALA A 122 -15.28 5.42 -13.73
N ALA A 123 -14.32 5.19 -14.64
CA ALA A 123 -13.67 3.89 -14.82
C ALA A 123 -12.70 3.54 -13.68
N PHE A 124 -12.20 4.55 -12.96
CA PHE A 124 -11.28 4.40 -11.83
C PHE A 124 -11.84 5.12 -10.59
N PRO A 125 -12.95 4.63 -10.00
CA PRO A 125 -13.61 5.30 -8.87
C PRO A 125 -12.75 5.32 -7.60
N GLU A 126 -11.80 4.40 -7.49
CA GLU A 126 -10.79 4.32 -6.43
C GLU A 126 -9.48 4.98 -6.85
N GLY A 127 -9.50 5.88 -7.83
CA GLY A 127 -8.29 6.53 -8.33
C GLY A 127 -7.49 5.66 -9.29
N THR A 128 -6.71 6.35 -10.12
CA THR A 128 -5.94 5.73 -11.21
C THR A 128 -4.74 4.94 -10.69
N TRP A 129 -4.25 5.28 -9.50
CA TRP A 129 -3.11 4.60 -8.90
C TRP A 129 -3.45 3.24 -8.28
N GLN A 130 -4.71 2.99 -7.93
CA GLN A 130 -5.12 1.66 -7.46
C GLN A 130 -4.76 0.58 -8.48
N PHE A 131 -4.79 0.91 -9.77
CA PHE A 131 -4.30 0.05 -10.84
C PHE A 131 -2.83 -0.32 -10.66
N TYR A 132 -1.94 0.62 -10.35
CA TYR A 132 -0.51 0.32 -10.19
C TYR A 132 -0.19 -0.48 -8.94
N LEU A 133 -0.90 -0.24 -7.84
CA LEU A 133 -0.77 -1.07 -6.65
C LEU A 133 -1.17 -2.51 -6.95
N GLN A 134 -2.26 -2.71 -7.70
CA GLN A 134 -2.73 -4.04 -8.10
C GLN A 134 -1.86 -4.68 -9.18
N PHE A 135 -1.20 -3.89 -10.04
CA PHE A 135 -0.49 -4.36 -11.22
C PHE A 135 1.03 -4.48 -11.05
N GLY A 136 1.68 -3.45 -10.49
CA GLY A 136 3.14 -3.28 -10.51
C GLY A 136 3.85 -3.71 -9.24
N LEU A 137 3.15 -3.69 -8.10
CA LEU A 137 3.66 -4.03 -6.78
C LEU A 137 2.89 -5.24 -6.24
N ARG A 138 3.26 -6.45 -6.69
CA ARG A 138 2.54 -7.69 -6.32
C ARG A 138 3.35 -8.65 -5.46
N GLU A 139 4.67 -8.60 -5.60
CA GLU A 139 5.60 -9.45 -4.84
C GLU A 139 5.99 -8.75 -3.52
N ASP A 140 7.06 -9.20 -2.88
CA ASP A 140 7.57 -8.63 -1.63
C ASP A 140 7.85 -7.13 -1.65
N SER A 141 8.18 -6.57 -2.82
CA SER A 141 8.32 -5.11 -2.99
C SER A 141 7.02 -4.33 -2.76
N ALA A 142 5.88 -5.02 -2.72
CA ALA A 142 4.58 -4.46 -2.40
C ALA A 142 4.32 -4.34 -0.91
N ARG A 143 5.24 -4.78 -0.05
CA ARG A 143 5.04 -4.76 1.39
C ARG A 143 6.01 -3.78 2.04
N HIS A 144 5.51 -3.03 2.99
CA HIS A 144 6.26 -2.10 3.82
C HIS A 144 6.30 -2.61 5.26
N ALA A 145 7.44 -2.50 5.92
CA ALA A 145 7.61 -2.94 7.30
C ALA A 145 7.94 -1.75 8.20
N ASN A 146 7.27 -1.68 9.35
CA ASN A 146 7.54 -0.73 10.42
C ASN A 146 7.86 -1.48 11.71
N GLU A 147 8.93 -1.09 12.38
CA GLU A 147 9.23 -1.57 13.73
C GLU A 147 8.73 -0.57 14.77
N ASN A 148 8.02 -1.08 15.78
CA ASN A 148 7.51 -0.29 16.89
C ASN A 148 7.94 -0.91 18.23
N ILE A 149 8.47 -0.07 19.11
CA ILE A 149 8.95 -0.46 20.46
C ILE A 149 8.00 0.01 21.58
N GLY A 150 6.96 0.76 21.23
CA GLY A 150 6.00 1.37 22.17
C GLY A 150 5.26 0.33 23.01
N PHE A 151 4.83 -0.79 22.40
CA PHE A 151 4.18 -1.88 23.13
C PHE A 151 5.13 -2.44 24.20
N HIS A 152 6.32 -2.91 23.84
CA HIS A 152 7.30 -3.47 24.78
C HIS A 152 7.73 -2.47 25.87
N ARG A 153 7.89 -1.19 25.53
CA ARG A 153 8.21 -0.14 26.51
C ARG A 153 7.11 0.14 27.52
N ALA A 154 5.85 -0.15 27.17
CA ALA A 154 4.70 0.05 28.04
C ALA A 154 4.41 -1.14 28.96
N LEU A 155 5.12 -2.26 28.79
CA LEU A 155 4.98 -3.47 29.59
C LEU A 155 5.89 -3.45 30.82
N PRO A 156 5.56 -4.23 31.88
CA PRO A 156 6.48 -4.47 32.98
C PRO A 156 7.73 -5.25 32.51
N PRO A 157 8.82 -5.30 33.30
CA PRO A 157 10.07 -5.97 32.91
C PRO A 157 9.95 -7.48 32.60
N HIS A 158 8.99 -8.16 33.24
CA HIS A 158 8.72 -9.59 33.04
C HIS A 158 7.22 -9.78 32.72
N PRO A 159 6.80 -9.42 31.50
CA PRO A 159 5.40 -9.50 31.15
C PRO A 159 4.95 -10.95 30.95
N ASP A 160 3.70 -11.24 31.32
CA ASP A 160 3.09 -12.55 31.08
C ASP A 160 2.86 -12.77 29.58
N GLU A 161 3.43 -13.84 29.02
CA GLU A 161 3.43 -14.10 27.58
C GLU A 161 2.02 -14.35 27.03
N VAL A 162 1.17 -15.05 27.81
CA VAL A 162 -0.24 -15.29 27.44
C VAL A 162 -0.99 -13.96 27.34
N THR A 163 -0.81 -13.08 28.33
CA THR A 163 -1.44 -11.75 28.36
C THR A 163 -0.92 -10.87 27.22
N MET A 164 0.38 -10.94 26.88
CA MET A 164 0.93 -10.24 25.70
C MET A 164 0.27 -10.70 24.40
N ALA A 165 0.20 -12.02 24.17
CA ALA A 165 -0.40 -12.60 22.97
C ALA A 165 -1.89 -12.22 22.87
N ALA A 166 -2.61 -12.36 23.98
CA ALA A 166 -4.02 -12.01 24.08
C ALA A 166 -4.27 -10.51 23.84
N ALA A 167 -3.37 -9.63 24.31
CA ALA A 167 -3.49 -8.20 24.11
C ALA A 167 -3.37 -7.82 22.63
N LEU A 168 -2.41 -8.40 21.91
CA LEU A 168 -2.27 -8.18 20.47
C LEU A 168 -3.44 -8.79 19.68
N LEU A 169 -3.97 -9.95 20.10
CA LEU A 169 -5.18 -10.54 19.53
C LEU A 169 -6.41 -9.65 19.72
N CYS A 170 -6.65 -9.15 20.94
CA CYS A 170 -7.73 -8.21 21.23
C CYS A 170 -7.62 -6.94 20.37
N THR A 171 -6.42 -6.39 20.23
CA THR A 171 -6.17 -5.24 19.36
C THR A 171 -6.45 -5.56 17.89
N ALA A 172 -6.02 -6.72 17.39
CA ALA A 172 -6.27 -7.12 16.00
C ALA A 172 -7.77 -7.27 15.75
N LEU A 173 -8.50 -7.95 16.65
CA LEU A 173 -9.95 -8.08 16.60
C LEU A 173 -10.65 -6.71 16.64
N GLU A 174 -10.29 -5.85 17.59
CA GLU A 174 -10.84 -4.50 17.68
C GLU A 174 -10.57 -3.69 16.39
N THR A 175 -9.37 -3.83 15.82
CA THR A 175 -8.99 -3.17 14.56
C THR A 175 -9.95 -3.58 13.44
N LEU A 176 -10.30 -4.86 13.29
CA LEU A 176 -11.24 -5.31 12.26
C LEU A 176 -12.60 -4.60 12.32
N TYR A 177 -13.14 -4.34 13.51
CA TYR A 177 -14.45 -3.67 13.67
C TYR A 177 -14.35 -2.16 13.46
N ARG A 178 -13.21 -1.57 13.81
CA ARG A 178 -13.05 -0.11 13.92
C ARG A 178 -12.34 0.52 12.73
N TYR A 179 -11.71 -0.27 11.89
CA TYR A 179 -10.83 0.22 10.82
C TYR A 179 -11.54 1.19 9.86
N ASP A 180 -12.77 0.89 9.44
CA ASP A 180 -13.53 1.78 8.56
C ASP A 180 -13.91 3.11 9.25
N GLY A 181 -14.09 3.10 10.58
CA GLY A 181 -14.24 4.32 11.38
C GLY A 181 -12.94 5.13 11.46
N LEU A 182 -11.80 4.45 11.59
CA LEU A 182 -10.47 5.07 11.55
C LEU A 182 -10.22 5.72 10.19
N LEU A 183 -10.56 5.04 9.09
CA LEU A 183 -10.52 5.58 7.73
C LEU A 183 -11.43 6.81 7.57
N ALA A 184 -12.63 6.77 8.12
CA ALA A 184 -13.55 7.92 8.04
C ALA A 184 -12.99 9.15 8.73
N VAL A 185 -12.38 8.98 9.91
CA VAL A 185 -11.71 10.08 10.64
C VAL A 185 -10.52 10.63 9.85
N ASP A 186 -9.67 9.77 9.28
CA ASP A 186 -8.53 10.22 8.47
C ASP A 186 -8.96 10.98 7.21
N TRP A 187 -9.98 10.46 6.52
CA TRP A 187 -10.58 11.13 5.36
C TRP A 187 -11.18 12.49 5.74
N GLU A 188 -11.95 12.53 6.82
CA GLU A 188 -12.58 13.75 7.33
C GLU A 188 -11.52 14.82 7.63
N GLU A 189 -10.45 14.45 8.33
CA GLU A 189 -9.34 15.34 8.65
C GLU A 189 -8.72 15.94 7.37
N ARG A 190 -8.38 15.10 6.40
CA ARG A 190 -7.74 15.55 5.15
C ARG A 190 -8.65 16.45 4.33
N VAL A 191 -9.91 16.05 4.13
CA VAL A 191 -10.85 16.79 3.30
C VAL A 191 -11.25 18.11 3.95
N MET A 192 -11.52 18.13 5.25
CA MET A 192 -11.87 19.37 5.94
C MET A 192 -10.69 20.35 5.98
N LEU A 193 -9.46 19.91 6.27
CA LEU A 193 -8.30 20.81 6.25
C LEU A 193 -8.07 21.41 4.87
N ARG A 194 -8.24 20.61 3.82
CA ARG A 194 -8.12 21.07 2.44
C ARG A 194 -9.20 22.09 2.10
N LEU A 195 -10.48 21.76 2.32
CA LEU A 195 -11.59 22.66 2.03
C LEU A 195 -11.46 23.98 2.80
N LEU A 196 -11.02 23.91 4.05
CA LEU A 196 -10.76 25.09 4.88
C LEU A 196 -9.67 25.99 4.25
N TRP A 197 -8.59 25.40 3.74
CA TRP A 197 -7.54 26.14 3.06
C TRP A 197 -8.02 26.72 1.72
N GLU A 198 -8.74 25.95 0.89
CA GLU A 198 -9.30 26.42 -0.38
C GLU A 198 -10.26 27.60 -0.18
N GLU A 199 -11.15 27.53 0.81
CA GLU A 199 -12.08 28.63 1.10
C GLU A 199 -11.38 29.85 1.71
N ALA A 200 -10.29 29.66 2.47
CA ALA A 200 -9.44 30.76 2.93
C ALA A 200 -8.69 31.43 1.77
N ASP A 201 -8.26 30.65 0.78
CA ASP A 201 -7.55 31.14 -0.41
C ASP A 201 -8.48 31.94 -1.32
N GLU A 202 -9.67 31.39 -1.60
CA GLU A 202 -10.75 32.09 -2.32
C GLU A 202 -11.17 33.39 -1.62
N ALA A 203 -11.09 33.44 -0.28
CA ALA A 203 -11.36 34.63 0.51
C ALA A 203 -10.16 35.59 0.64
N GLY A 204 -8.99 35.26 0.08
CA GLY A 204 -7.78 36.09 0.14
C GLY A 204 -7.07 36.14 1.50
N ILE A 205 -7.37 35.20 2.40
CA ILE A 205 -6.84 35.17 3.78
C ILE A 205 -5.98 33.93 4.08
N ALA A 206 -5.78 33.01 3.13
CA ALA A 206 -4.96 31.81 3.33
C ALA A 206 -3.50 32.10 3.73
N ALA A 207 -2.97 33.26 3.34
CA ALA A 207 -1.63 33.73 3.70
C ALA A 207 -1.52 34.29 5.14
N GLN A 208 -2.61 34.29 5.90
CA GLN A 208 -2.65 34.78 7.28
C GLN A 208 -2.85 33.62 8.28
N PRO A 209 -2.35 33.72 9.52
CA PRO A 209 -2.75 32.80 10.59
C PRO A 209 -4.28 32.84 10.77
N PRO A 210 -4.94 31.69 11.05
CA PRO A 210 -4.37 30.37 11.34
C PRO A 210 -4.14 29.46 10.10
N PHE A 211 -4.33 29.96 8.88
CA PHE A 211 -4.38 29.13 7.66
C PHE A 211 -3.00 28.77 7.10
N THR A 212 -2.00 29.64 7.25
CA THR A 212 -0.63 29.42 6.74
C THR A 212 0.05 28.17 7.30
N THR A 213 -0.34 27.76 8.49
CA THR A 213 0.28 26.65 9.23
C THR A 213 -0.70 25.52 9.51
N LEU A 214 -1.88 25.56 8.88
CA LEU A 214 -3.04 24.71 9.16
C LEU A 214 -2.71 23.22 9.32
N VAL A 215 -2.13 22.60 8.28
CA VAL A 215 -1.82 21.16 8.28
C VAL A 215 -0.73 20.83 9.30
N ARG A 216 0.28 21.70 9.42
CA ARG A 216 1.39 21.51 10.38
C ARG A 216 0.87 21.55 11.82
N ASP A 217 0.00 22.50 12.13
CA ASP A 217 -0.54 22.68 13.47
C ASP A 217 -1.51 21.54 13.82
N TRP A 218 -2.24 20.99 12.85
CA TRP A 218 -3.02 19.77 13.07
C TRP A 218 -2.11 18.58 13.36
N ASN A 219 -1.08 18.34 12.53
CA ASN A 219 -0.17 17.22 12.73
C ASN A 219 0.52 17.26 14.11
N ALA A 220 0.77 18.44 14.66
CA ALA A 220 1.33 18.60 16.00
C ALA A 220 0.33 18.28 17.14
N ARG A 221 -0.98 18.42 16.89
CA ARG A 221 -2.06 18.19 17.86
C ARG A 221 -2.74 16.84 17.69
N ARG A 222 -2.56 16.18 16.55
CA ARG A 222 -3.23 14.93 16.18
C ARG A 222 -2.87 13.84 17.19
N PRO A 223 -3.86 13.23 17.88
CA PRO A 223 -3.60 12.14 18.79
C PRO A 223 -3.32 10.84 18.02
N TYR A 224 -2.31 10.10 18.48
CA TYR A 224 -2.00 8.74 18.02
C TYR A 224 -2.21 7.68 19.11
N HIS A 225 -2.54 8.12 20.33
CA HIS A 225 -2.75 7.30 21.51
C HIS A 225 -4.16 7.49 22.05
N ARG A 226 -4.66 6.49 22.77
CA ARG A 226 -5.86 6.62 23.58
C ARG A 226 -5.68 7.74 24.62
N PRO A 227 -6.77 8.46 24.95
CA PRO A 227 -6.71 9.43 26.04
C PRO A 227 -6.34 8.72 27.35
N PRO A 228 -5.58 9.39 28.25
CA PRO A 228 -5.20 8.81 29.56
C PRO A 228 -6.39 8.36 30.41
N SER A 229 -7.57 8.96 30.19
CA SER A 229 -8.83 8.56 30.84
C SER A 229 -9.34 7.17 30.44
N GLY A 230 -8.70 6.49 29.48
CA GLY A 230 -9.12 5.17 28.97
C GLY A 230 -10.32 5.23 28.02
N GLY A 231 -10.73 6.44 27.61
CA GLY A 231 -11.80 6.64 26.66
C GLY A 231 -11.51 6.11 25.25
N ASP A 232 -12.54 6.16 24.41
CA ASP A 232 -12.49 5.67 23.04
C ASP A 232 -11.55 6.51 22.15
N TYR A 233 -10.58 5.87 21.49
CA TYR A 233 -9.60 6.57 20.65
C TYR A 233 -10.23 7.33 19.48
N LEU A 234 -11.15 6.72 18.73
CA LEU A 234 -11.74 7.38 17.55
C LEU A 234 -12.58 8.58 17.96
N THR A 235 -13.39 8.44 19.02
CA THR A 235 -14.16 9.55 19.57
C THR A 235 -13.24 10.68 20.02
N ALA A 236 -12.22 10.38 20.82
CA ALA A 236 -11.27 11.38 21.31
C ALA A 236 -10.52 12.10 20.16
N ARG A 237 -10.12 11.36 19.12
CA ARG A 237 -9.48 11.93 17.93
C ARG A 237 -10.42 12.86 17.16
N ARG A 238 -11.67 12.45 16.94
CA ARG A 238 -12.68 13.27 16.27
C ARG A 238 -13.00 14.54 17.07
N GLU A 239 -13.19 14.44 18.38
CA GLU A 239 -13.45 15.60 19.24
C GLU A 239 -12.29 16.60 19.25
N THR A 240 -11.05 16.08 19.29
CA THR A 240 -9.83 16.90 19.20
C THR A 240 -9.77 17.65 17.86
N PHE A 241 -10.09 16.96 16.77
CA PHE A 241 -10.13 17.57 15.44
C PHE A 241 -11.23 18.62 15.30
N GLN A 242 -12.44 18.32 15.77
CA GLN A 242 -13.57 19.26 15.73
C GLN A 242 -13.27 20.54 16.52
N ARG A 243 -12.62 20.42 17.68
CA ARG A 243 -12.17 21.58 18.47
C ARG A 243 -11.12 22.39 17.72
N PHE A 244 -10.13 21.71 17.13
CA PHE A 244 -9.11 22.35 16.30
C PHE A 244 -9.71 23.11 15.11
N LEU A 245 -10.72 22.54 14.46
CA LEU A 245 -11.35 23.08 13.27
C LEU A 245 -12.22 24.29 13.58
N ARG A 246 -12.96 24.27 14.70
CA ARG A 246 -13.91 25.33 15.08
C ARG A 246 -13.26 26.72 15.11
N GLU A 247 -12.13 26.84 15.81
CA GLU A 247 -11.34 28.08 15.90
C GLU A 247 -11.01 28.68 14.52
N ARG A 248 -10.80 27.82 13.53
CA ARG A 248 -10.35 28.20 12.18
C ARG A 248 -11.51 28.46 11.23
N LEU A 249 -12.61 27.73 11.41
CA LEU A 249 -13.86 28.03 10.71
C LEU A 249 -14.38 29.40 11.14
N ASP A 250 -14.30 29.74 12.42
CA ASP A 250 -14.75 31.05 12.92
C ASP A 250 -13.93 32.22 12.37
N ALA A 251 -12.69 31.96 11.91
CA ALA A 251 -11.86 32.94 11.21
C ALA A 251 -12.23 33.12 9.72
N LEU A 252 -13.08 32.26 9.14
CA LEU A 252 -13.58 32.43 7.77
C LEU A 252 -14.78 33.40 7.73
N PRO A 253 -14.93 34.18 6.64
CA PRO A 253 -16.17 34.90 6.36
C PRO A 253 -17.40 33.97 6.33
N THR A 254 -18.56 34.46 6.74
CA THR A 254 -19.80 33.66 6.80
C THR A 254 -20.14 32.97 5.47
N ALA A 255 -20.01 33.67 4.34
CA ALA A 255 -20.24 33.08 3.03
C ALA A 255 -19.26 31.92 2.70
N ALA A 256 -18.01 32.01 3.13
CA ALA A 256 -17.01 30.96 2.96
C ALA A 256 -17.31 29.75 3.87
N ARG A 257 -17.78 29.98 5.10
CA ARG A 257 -18.25 28.90 6.00
C ARG A 257 -19.43 28.11 5.41
N GLU A 258 -20.39 28.80 4.80
CA GLU A 258 -21.53 28.13 4.15
C GLU A 258 -21.11 27.31 2.93
N ARG A 259 -20.20 27.84 2.10
CA ARG A 259 -19.63 27.08 0.98
C ARG A 259 -18.83 25.87 1.45
N PHE A 260 -18.00 26.04 2.48
CA PHE A 260 -17.28 24.95 3.13
C PHE A 260 -18.23 23.81 3.51
N GLN A 261 -19.30 24.13 4.25
CA GLN A 261 -20.24 23.12 4.74
C GLN A 261 -20.93 22.40 3.58
N ARG A 262 -21.39 23.12 2.55
CA ARG A 262 -22.01 22.51 1.36
C ARG A 262 -21.03 21.58 0.63
N ARG A 263 -19.81 22.05 0.34
CA ARG A 263 -18.76 21.26 -0.33
C ARG A 263 -18.40 20.02 0.46
N TYR A 264 -18.28 20.15 1.79
CA TYR A 264 -17.98 19.02 2.67
C TYR A 264 -19.07 17.95 2.60
N GLN A 265 -20.35 18.33 2.72
CA GLN A 265 -21.46 17.37 2.64
C GLN A 265 -21.53 16.67 1.27
N THR A 266 -21.31 17.40 0.18
CA THR A 266 -21.24 16.80 -1.17
C THR A 266 -20.12 15.77 -1.27
N ARG A 267 -18.90 16.11 -0.78
CA ARG A 267 -17.75 15.19 -0.81
C ARG A 267 -17.94 14.00 0.13
N LEU A 268 -18.57 14.19 1.29
CA LEU A 268 -18.86 13.12 2.24
C LEU A 268 -19.69 12.02 1.59
N ALA A 269 -20.76 12.40 0.87
CA ALA A 269 -21.62 11.44 0.17
C ALA A 269 -20.92 10.80 -1.04
N ALA A 270 -20.11 11.56 -1.79
CA ALA A 270 -19.52 11.10 -3.04
C ALA A 270 -18.20 10.32 -2.88
N GLU A 271 -17.35 10.69 -1.92
CA GLU A 271 -15.95 10.26 -1.88
C GLU A 271 -15.65 9.29 -0.73
N LEU A 272 -16.24 9.48 0.47
CA LEU A 272 -15.93 8.65 1.64
C LEU A 272 -16.19 7.14 1.39
N PRO A 273 -17.32 6.71 0.80
CA PRO A 273 -17.54 5.29 0.53
C PRO A 273 -16.50 4.68 -0.42
N ALA A 274 -16.03 5.45 -1.41
CA ALA A 274 -14.98 5.00 -2.33
C ALA A 274 -13.64 4.89 -1.61
N TYR A 275 -13.29 5.87 -0.77
CA TYR A 275 -12.08 5.83 0.04
C TYR A 275 -12.08 4.63 1.01
N GLN A 276 -13.19 4.37 1.70
CA GLN A 276 -13.31 3.19 2.56
C GLN A 276 -13.25 1.88 1.76
N ARG A 277 -13.85 1.80 0.57
CA ARG A 277 -13.71 0.62 -0.29
C ARG A 277 -12.26 0.42 -0.69
N GLN A 278 -11.56 1.46 -1.08
CA GLN A 278 -10.16 1.42 -1.50
C GLN A 278 -9.21 1.01 -0.37
N MET A 279 -9.43 1.50 0.85
CA MET A 279 -8.47 1.35 1.95
C MET A 279 -8.77 0.21 2.92
N THR A 280 -10.00 -0.33 2.92
CA THR A 280 -10.40 -1.33 3.93
C THR A 280 -9.50 -2.57 3.92
N ILE A 281 -9.17 -3.06 5.11
CA ILE A 281 -8.43 -4.31 5.32
C ILE A 281 -9.35 -5.54 5.30
N LEU A 282 -10.67 -5.36 5.35
CA LEU A 282 -11.65 -6.44 5.25
C LEU A 282 -11.81 -6.88 3.79
N ALA A 283 -10.71 -7.36 3.21
CA ALA A 283 -10.63 -7.93 1.89
C ALA A 283 -9.43 -8.90 1.82
N THR A 284 -9.54 -9.88 0.95
CA THR A 284 -8.44 -10.77 0.55
C THR A 284 -8.01 -10.42 -0.86
N LEU A 285 -6.80 -10.84 -1.25
CA LEU A 285 -6.36 -10.75 -2.63
C LEU A 285 -6.68 -12.03 -3.40
N GLU A 286 -7.13 -11.87 -4.64
CA GLU A 286 -7.20 -12.92 -5.65
C GLU A 286 -6.13 -12.62 -6.71
N PRO A 287 -5.04 -13.40 -6.75
CA PRO A 287 -3.97 -13.18 -7.71
C PRO A 287 -4.40 -13.61 -9.12
N ASP A 288 -4.03 -12.78 -10.10
CA ASP A 288 -4.09 -13.08 -11.52
C ASP A 288 -2.69 -12.91 -12.14
N LYS A 289 -2.52 -13.38 -13.38
CA LYS A 289 -1.26 -13.29 -14.13
C LYS A 289 -0.68 -11.88 -14.15
N TYR A 290 -1.54 -10.85 -14.21
CA TYR A 290 -1.14 -9.47 -14.39
C TYR A 290 -1.58 -8.52 -13.25
N GLN A 291 -2.47 -8.93 -12.36
CA GLN A 291 -3.04 -8.03 -11.36
C GLN A 291 -3.46 -8.77 -10.08
N GLU A 292 -3.66 -8.03 -9.00
CA GLU A 292 -4.32 -8.50 -7.77
C GLU A 292 -5.73 -7.93 -7.70
N GLU A 293 -6.74 -8.78 -7.55
CA GLU A 293 -8.11 -8.35 -7.28
C GLU A 293 -8.34 -8.32 -5.77
N ARG A 294 -8.86 -7.20 -5.26
CA ARG A 294 -9.35 -7.13 -3.87
C ARG A 294 -10.77 -7.68 -3.83
N VAL A 295 -10.94 -8.79 -3.13
CA VAL A 295 -12.23 -9.43 -2.90
C VAL A 295 -12.72 -9.03 -1.50
N PRO A 296 -13.86 -8.33 -1.36
CA PRO A 296 -14.41 -7.96 -0.07
C PRO A 296 -14.64 -9.19 0.82
N LEU A 297 -14.19 -9.09 2.08
CA LEU A 297 -14.36 -10.12 3.08
C LEU A 297 -15.37 -9.63 4.11
N PRO A 298 -16.57 -10.23 4.22
CA PRO A 298 -17.53 -9.81 5.22
C PRO A 298 -17.05 -10.17 6.63
N LEU A 299 -17.32 -9.29 7.59
CA LEU A 299 -16.79 -9.41 8.97
C LEU A 299 -17.15 -10.73 9.66
N TRP A 300 -18.34 -11.29 9.40
CA TRP A 300 -18.76 -12.59 9.97
C TRP A 300 -17.96 -13.80 9.46
N ARG A 301 -17.24 -13.67 8.34
CA ARG A 301 -16.29 -14.66 7.84
C ARG A 301 -14.85 -14.38 8.25
N ALA A 302 -14.57 -13.19 8.78
CA ALA A 302 -13.21 -12.80 9.08
C ALA A 302 -12.65 -13.58 10.28
N HIS A 303 -11.34 -13.81 10.24
CA HIS A 303 -10.56 -14.38 11.32
C HIS A 303 -9.33 -13.49 11.59
N VAL A 304 -8.69 -13.69 12.73
CA VAL A 304 -7.28 -13.33 12.93
C VAL A 304 -6.50 -14.65 12.89
N ALA A 305 -5.49 -14.72 12.04
CA ALA A 305 -4.59 -15.88 12.04
C ALA A 305 -3.51 -15.65 13.10
N PHE A 306 -3.28 -16.66 13.94
CA PHE A 306 -2.24 -16.64 14.95
C PHE A 306 -1.27 -17.77 14.65
N ILE A 307 0.02 -17.47 14.52
CA ILE A 307 1.07 -18.44 14.21
C ILE A 307 1.89 -18.69 15.46
N TRP A 308 2.02 -19.96 15.83
CA TRP A 308 2.86 -20.41 16.93
C TRP A 308 3.51 -21.74 16.58
N ARG A 309 4.83 -21.83 16.76
CA ARG A 309 5.66 -22.99 16.41
C ARG A 309 5.38 -23.48 15.00
N ASP A 310 5.37 -22.58 14.02
CA ASP A 310 5.05 -22.91 12.63
C ASP A 310 3.70 -23.61 12.45
N HIS A 311 2.70 -23.31 13.28
CA HIS A 311 1.32 -23.77 13.07
C HIS A 311 0.39 -22.56 13.02
N VAL A 312 -0.54 -22.58 12.06
CA VAL A 312 -1.47 -21.47 11.83
C VAL A 312 -2.81 -21.81 12.47
N TYR A 313 -3.26 -20.99 13.41
CA TYR A 313 -4.56 -21.10 14.08
C TYR A 313 -5.47 -19.98 13.59
N LEU A 314 -6.73 -20.31 13.29
CA LEU A 314 -7.73 -19.31 12.89
C LEU A 314 -8.65 -18.99 14.06
N LEU A 315 -8.68 -17.71 14.45
CA LEU A 315 -9.48 -17.23 15.57
C LEU A 315 -10.61 -16.35 15.02
N PRO A 316 -11.89 -16.70 15.24
CA PRO A 316 -13.00 -16.01 14.58
C PRO A 316 -13.16 -14.57 15.06
N ALA A 317 -13.42 -13.66 14.13
CA ALA A 317 -13.58 -12.24 14.43
C ALA A 317 -14.88 -11.92 15.18
N CYS A 318 -15.88 -12.77 15.09
CA CYS A 318 -17.15 -12.64 15.81
C CYS A 318 -17.42 -13.84 16.70
N ARG A 319 -18.25 -13.63 17.73
CA ARG A 319 -18.77 -14.72 18.56
C ARG A 319 -19.58 -15.70 17.72
N ARG A 320 -19.41 -16.98 18.02
CA ARG A 320 -20.09 -18.09 17.37
C ARG A 320 -20.80 -18.96 18.41
N ASP A 321 -21.84 -19.65 17.99
CA ASP A 321 -22.46 -20.71 18.79
C ASP A 321 -21.63 -22.00 18.76
N GLU A 322 -22.15 -23.06 19.39
CA GLU A 322 -21.49 -24.36 19.48
C GLU A 322 -21.33 -25.05 18.11
N GLN A 323 -22.18 -24.69 17.14
CA GLN A 323 -22.16 -25.18 15.77
C GLN A 323 -21.24 -24.33 14.87
N GLY A 324 -20.61 -23.28 15.40
CA GLY A 324 -19.75 -22.38 14.65
C GLY A 324 -20.50 -21.30 13.85
N SER A 325 -21.81 -21.16 14.04
CA SER A 325 -22.60 -20.12 13.37
C SER A 325 -22.37 -18.75 14.00
N PRO A 326 -22.22 -17.66 13.21
CA PRO A 326 -22.10 -16.31 13.76
C PRO A 326 -23.30 -15.92 14.60
N LEU A 327 -23.08 -15.23 15.72
CA LEU A 327 -24.15 -14.72 16.58
C LEU A 327 -24.45 -13.24 16.29
N CYS A 328 -25.72 -12.95 16.06
CA CYS A 328 -26.29 -11.60 16.06
C CYS A 328 -26.76 -11.23 17.47
N TYR A 329 -26.41 -10.02 17.92
CA TYR A 329 -26.86 -9.45 19.18
C TYR A 329 -27.89 -8.35 18.90
N PRO A 330 -29.20 -8.62 19.09
CA PRO A 330 -30.22 -7.60 18.91
C PRO A 330 -30.10 -6.49 19.97
N PRO A 331 -30.83 -5.36 19.79
CA PRO A 331 -30.94 -4.32 20.82
C PRO A 331 -31.40 -4.87 22.18
N ALA A 332 -31.03 -4.16 23.25
CA ALA A 332 -31.09 -4.62 24.64
C ALA A 332 -32.38 -5.39 25.03
N GLY A 333 -32.20 -6.48 25.78
CA GLY A 333 -33.28 -7.31 26.33
C GLY A 333 -33.62 -8.56 25.50
N LYS A 334 -32.95 -8.82 24.38
CA LYS A 334 -33.16 -10.02 23.55
C LYS A 334 -31.94 -10.94 23.57
N SER A 335 -32.19 -12.24 23.58
CA SER A 335 -31.14 -13.26 23.48
C SER A 335 -30.42 -13.18 22.13
N PRO A 336 -29.11 -13.53 22.07
CA PRO A 336 -28.37 -13.64 20.82
C PRO A 336 -29.03 -14.64 19.89
N GLN A 337 -28.98 -14.37 18.58
CA GLN A 337 -29.60 -15.20 17.55
C GLN A 337 -28.54 -15.73 16.58
N PRO A 338 -28.49 -17.05 16.31
CA PRO A 338 -27.59 -17.60 15.31
C PRO A 338 -27.97 -17.16 13.89
N LEU A 339 -26.96 -16.96 13.07
CA LEU A 339 -27.08 -16.63 11.66
C LEU A 339 -26.64 -17.81 10.81
N TYR A 340 -27.34 -18.04 9.71
CA TYR A 340 -27.12 -19.21 8.85
C TYR A 340 -26.60 -18.78 7.48
N LEU A 341 -25.71 -19.57 6.91
CA LEU A 341 -25.24 -19.39 5.52
C LEU A 341 -25.89 -20.45 4.64
N LEU A 342 -26.76 -20.03 3.73
CA LEU A 342 -27.40 -20.91 2.75
C LEU A 342 -26.87 -20.62 1.33
N PRO A 343 -26.66 -21.64 0.48
CA PRO A 343 -26.06 -21.46 -0.85
C PRO A 343 -26.81 -20.49 -1.78
N ASP A 344 -28.13 -20.43 -1.68
CA ASP A 344 -29.05 -19.68 -2.54
C ASP A 344 -29.41 -18.29 -1.98
N ILE A 345 -29.48 -18.16 -0.65
CA ILE A 345 -29.91 -16.92 0.04
C ILE A 345 -28.69 -16.08 0.50
N GLY A 346 -27.57 -16.75 0.80
CA GLY A 346 -26.45 -16.18 1.52
C GLY A 346 -26.69 -16.18 3.03
N LEU A 347 -26.21 -15.15 3.73
CA LEU A 347 -26.43 -15.02 5.17
C LEU A 347 -27.90 -14.69 5.46
N CYS A 348 -28.54 -15.44 6.37
CA CYS A 348 -29.93 -15.26 6.74
C CYS A 348 -30.18 -15.49 8.24
N ASP A 349 -31.35 -15.06 8.72
CA ASP A 349 -31.84 -15.42 10.06
C ASP A 349 -32.45 -16.82 10.10
N ALA A 350 -32.94 -17.25 11.28
CA ALA A 350 -33.61 -18.54 11.46
C ALA A 350 -34.89 -18.72 10.62
N ARG A 351 -35.48 -17.62 10.13
CA ARG A 351 -36.66 -17.62 9.26
C ARG A 351 -36.28 -17.53 7.77
N ARG A 352 -35.01 -17.74 7.43
CA ARG A 352 -34.45 -17.67 6.08
C ARG A 352 -34.60 -16.30 5.41
N ARG A 353 -34.74 -15.22 6.19
CA ARG A 353 -34.75 -13.87 5.63
C ARG A 353 -33.32 -13.40 5.34
N PRO A 354 -33.03 -12.90 4.13
CA PRO A 354 -31.68 -12.51 3.74
C PRO A 354 -31.19 -11.29 4.52
N LEU A 355 -29.91 -11.33 4.88
CA LEU A 355 -29.24 -10.31 5.66
C LEU A 355 -28.10 -9.66 4.88
N THR A 356 -27.78 -8.43 5.28
CA THR A 356 -26.54 -7.73 4.94
C THR A 356 -25.81 -7.37 6.22
N VAL A 357 -24.49 -7.49 6.20
CA VAL A 357 -23.63 -7.12 7.31
C VAL A 357 -22.79 -5.93 6.85
N GLU A 358 -23.01 -4.80 7.49
CA GLU A 358 -22.16 -3.62 7.32
C GLU A 358 -20.77 -3.88 7.90
N ARG A 359 -19.78 -3.10 7.47
CA ARG A 359 -18.38 -3.35 7.82
C ARG A 359 -18.04 -3.11 9.30
N ASN A 360 -18.87 -2.34 9.99
CA ASN A 360 -18.81 -2.15 11.45
C ASN A 360 -19.49 -3.30 12.23
N GLY A 361 -20.05 -4.29 11.54
CA GLY A 361 -20.75 -5.42 12.14
C GLY A 361 -22.26 -5.23 12.33
N LEU A 362 -22.84 -4.09 11.92
CA LEU A 362 -24.29 -3.89 11.98
C LEU A 362 -24.99 -4.82 10.97
N ILE A 363 -26.04 -5.50 11.42
CA ILE A 363 -26.80 -6.46 10.61
C ILE A 363 -28.16 -5.87 10.28
N ARG A 364 -28.50 -5.89 8.99
CA ARG A 364 -29.79 -5.43 8.47
C ARG A 364 -30.43 -6.48 7.60
N TYR A 365 -31.76 -6.46 7.54
CA TYR A 365 -32.50 -7.20 6.54
C TYR A 365 -32.27 -6.59 5.16
N ARG A 366 -31.98 -7.44 4.17
CA ARG A 366 -31.69 -6.99 2.81
C ARG A 366 -32.90 -6.36 2.13
N ASP A 367 -34.10 -6.85 2.45
CA ASP A 367 -35.33 -6.49 1.74
C ASP A 367 -35.86 -5.11 2.15
N ASP A 368 -35.80 -4.77 3.44
CA ASP A 368 -36.39 -3.55 4.00
C ASP A 368 -35.40 -2.64 4.76
N GLY A 369 -34.11 -3.03 4.82
CA GLY A 369 -33.05 -2.27 5.48
C GLY A 369 -33.17 -2.18 7.01
N ARG A 370 -34.15 -2.86 7.62
CA ARG A 370 -34.42 -2.79 9.05
C ARG A 370 -33.26 -3.40 9.85
N PRO A 371 -32.78 -2.75 10.93
CA PRO A 371 -31.73 -3.31 11.76
C PRO A 371 -32.22 -4.53 12.53
N LEU A 372 -31.42 -5.60 12.51
CA LEU A 372 -31.64 -6.81 13.31
C LEU A 372 -30.85 -6.76 14.62
N GLY A 373 -29.59 -6.33 14.54
CA GLY A 373 -28.64 -6.33 15.65
C GLY A 373 -27.22 -6.11 15.14
N GLU A 374 -26.23 -6.53 15.92
CA GLU A 374 -24.81 -6.37 15.60
C GLU A 374 -24.03 -7.67 15.83
N LEU A 375 -22.94 -7.85 15.08
CA LEU A 375 -21.90 -8.79 15.44
C LEU A 375 -21.07 -8.23 16.60
N ARG A 376 -20.58 -9.11 17.47
CA ARG A 376 -19.67 -8.73 18.56
C ARG A 376 -18.38 -9.53 18.49
N PRO A 377 -17.23 -8.92 18.82
CA PRO A 377 -16.00 -9.66 18.97
C PRO A 377 -16.11 -10.67 20.13
N PRO A 378 -15.29 -11.74 20.11
CA PRO A 378 -15.08 -12.62 21.26
C PRO A 378 -14.79 -11.82 22.54
N SER A 379 -15.17 -12.36 23.71
CA SER A 379 -14.88 -11.66 24.96
C SER A 379 -13.37 -11.66 25.25
N PRO A 380 -12.83 -10.66 25.97
CA PRO A 380 -11.41 -10.62 26.32
C PRO A 380 -10.95 -11.89 27.05
N GLU A 381 -11.81 -12.48 27.88
CA GLU A 381 -11.55 -13.74 28.59
C GLU A 381 -11.44 -14.92 27.62
N THR A 382 -12.33 -15.00 26.62
CA THR A 382 -12.24 -16.00 25.55
C THR A 382 -10.95 -15.85 24.76
N VAL A 383 -10.56 -14.61 24.41
CA VAL A 383 -9.31 -14.36 23.67
C VAL A 383 -8.08 -14.73 24.50
N LYS A 384 -8.06 -14.39 25.79
CA LYS A 384 -6.98 -14.78 26.70
C LYS A 384 -6.87 -16.30 26.85
N ALA A 385 -8.01 -16.98 26.93
CA ALA A 385 -8.04 -18.42 26.98
C ALA A 385 -7.60 -19.06 25.64
N TRP A 386 -7.90 -18.46 24.48
CA TRP A 386 -7.37 -18.92 23.19
C TRP A 386 -5.86 -18.82 23.14
N ALA A 387 -5.29 -17.68 23.55
CA ALA A 387 -3.84 -17.51 23.62
C ALA A 387 -3.20 -18.55 24.54
N ALA A 388 -3.77 -18.78 25.73
CA ALA A 388 -3.29 -19.81 26.65
C ALA A 388 -3.34 -21.21 26.02
N ALA A 389 -4.45 -21.59 25.39
CA ALA A 389 -4.61 -22.88 24.75
C ALA A 389 -3.59 -23.10 23.61
N VAL A 390 -3.37 -22.10 22.76
CA VAL A 390 -2.40 -22.17 21.66
C VAL A 390 -0.96 -22.26 22.21
N LEU A 391 -0.58 -21.41 23.16
CA LEU A 391 0.79 -21.39 23.70
C LEU A 391 1.12 -22.67 24.50
N SER A 392 0.12 -23.27 25.16
CA SER A 392 0.25 -24.54 25.85
C SER A 392 0.22 -25.78 24.94
N SER A 393 -0.05 -25.60 23.63
CA SER A 393 -0.10 -26.72 22.69
C SER A 393 1.27 -27.41 22.59
N PRO A 394 1.32 -28.75 22.65
CA PRO A 394 2.58 -29.48 22.59
C PRO A 394 3.28 -29.21 21.27
N ALA A 395 4.62 -29.19 21.30
CA ALA A 395 5.39 -29.17 20.06
C ALA A 395 5.17 -30.51 19.35
N THR A 396 4.58 -30.47 18.15
CA THR A 396 4.41 -31.67 17.34
C THR A 396 5.77 -32.05 16.73
N GLU A 397 6.18 -33.32 16.83
CA GLU A 397 7.37 -33.83 16.14
C GLU A 397 7.19 -33.96 14.61
N ALA A 398 5.97 -33.74 14.12
CA ALA A 398 5.65 -33.77 12.70
C ALA A 398 6.30 -32.61 11.94
N THR A 399 6.67 -32.85 10.67
CA THR A 399 7.15 -31.82 9.76
C THR A 399 6.14 -30.66 9.72
N PRO A 400 6.56 -29.41 9.96
CA PRO A 400 5.64 -28.30 10.02
C PRO A 400 4.93 -28.10 8.68
N PRO A 401 3.65 -27.70 8.68
CA PRO A 401 2.94 -27.37 7.46
C PRO A 401 3.68 -26.28 6.67
N PHE A 402 3.81 -26.42 5.36
CA PHE A 402 4.60 -25.48 4.55
C PHE A 402 3.91 -24.99 3.27
N LEU A 403 2.65 -25.39 3.01
CA LEU A 403 1.93 -24.94 1.81
C LEU A 403 1.83 -23.41 1.73
N ASP A 404 1.51 -22.74 2.83
CA ASP A 404 1.39 -21.29 2.85
C ASP A 404 2.72 -20.59 2.60
N ALA A 405 3.80 -21.05 3.24
CA ALA A 405 5.16 -20.56 2.99
C ALA A 405 5.58 -20.76 1.52
N LEU A 406 5.26 -21.92 0.95
CA LEU A 406 5.51 -22.23 -0.45
C LEU A 406 4.76 -21.27 -1.39
N LEU A 407 3.48 -21.04 -1.13
CA LEU A 407 2.68 -20.08 -1.90
C LEU A 407 3.14 -18.64 -1.70
N ALA A 408 3.60 -18.25 -0.50
CA ALA A 408 4.15 -16.91 -0.28
C ALA A 408 5.48 -16.68 -1.01
N ALA A 409 6.27 -17.72 -1.25
CA ALA A 409 7.53 -17.62 -1.99
C ALA A 409 7.36 -17.73 -3.52
N ALA A 410 6.26 -18.34 -3.99
CA ALA A 410 5.98 -18.51 -5.40
C ALA A 410 5.53 -17.19 -6.07
N PRO A 411 5.99 -16.89 -7.30
CA PRO A 411 5.57 -15.68 -8.03
C PRO A 411 4.05 -15.57 -8.12
N ARG A 412 3.50 -14.36 -7.96
CA ARG A 412 2.04 -14.14 -7.96
C ARG A 412 1.37 -14.58 -9.25
N ALA A 413 2.05 -14.44 -10.39
CA ALA A 413 1.53 -14.88 -11.68
C ALA A 413 1.33 -16.41 -11.81
N LEU A 414 1.96 -17.21 -10.93
CA LEU A 414 1.86 -18.67 -10.90
C LEU A 414 0.74 -19.16 -9.94
N GLN A 415 0.20 -18.27 -9.10
CA GLN A 415 -0.80 -18.61 -8.09
C GLN A 415 -2.08 -19.26 -8.64
N PRO A 416 -2.68 -18.81 -9.76
CA PRO A 416 -3.86 -19.48 -10.31
C PRO A 416 -3.60 -20.97 -10.63
N GLN A 417 -2.42 -21.28 -11.16
CA GLN A 417 -2.02 -22.64 -11.49
C GLN A 417 -1.76 -23.46 -10.22
N LEU A 418 -0.98 -22.92 -9.27
CA LEU A 418 -0.66 -23.61 -8.01
C LEU A 418 -1.92 -23.92 -7.20
N ARG A 419 -2.83 -22.94 -7.06
CA ARG A 419 -4.10 -23.10 -6.35
C ARG A 419 -5.05 -24.07 -7.07
N GLY A 420 -5.00 -24.10 -8.40
CA GLY A 420 -5.75 -25.05 -9.24
C GLY A 420 -5.37 -26.51 -8.97
N LEU A 421 -4.13 -26.77 -8.59
CA LEU A 421 -3.61 -28.11 -8.27
C LEU A 421 -3.90 -28.57 -6.83
N LEU A 422 -4.48 -27.71 -5.99
CA LEU A 422 -4.80 -28.07 -4.60
C LEU A 422 -6.02 -29.00 -4.52
N PRO A 423 -5.96 -30.08 -3.72
CA PRO A 423 -7.13 -30.90 -3.43
C PRO A 423 -8.17 -30.10 -2.63
N PRO A 424 -9.45 -30.52 -2.63
CA PRO A 424 -10.54 -29.79 -1.98
C PRO A 424 -10.28 -29.45 -0.50
N ALA A 425 -9.71 -30.38 0.27
CA ALA A 425 -9.39 -30.16 1.69
C ALA A 425 -8.35 -29.05 1.89
N ALA A 426 -7.24 -29.08 1.14
CA ALA A 426 -6.21 -28.04 1.22
C ALA A 426 -6.73 -26.68 0.72
N ARG A 427 -7.64 -26.68 -0.27
CA ARG A 427 -8.32 -25.47 -0.73
C ARG A 427 -9.22 -24.88 0.35
N ALA A 428 -9.97 -25.72 1.08
CA ALA A 428 -10.80 -25.26 2.19
C ALA A 428 -9.98 -24.65 3.33
N GLU A 429 -8.84 -25.25 3.70
CA GLU A 429 -7.92 -24.68 4.70
C GLU A 429 -7.28 -23.37 4.20
N LEU A 430 -6.88 -23.31 2.92
CA LEU A 430 -6.37 -22.10 2.30
C LEU A 430 -7.43 -20.98 2.29
N ASP A 431 -8.68 -21.28 1.95
CA ASP A 431 -9.78 -20.33 2.00
C ASP A 431 -10.07 -19.87 3.44
N GLY A 432 -9.89 -20.75 4.42
CA GLY A 432 -9.86 -20.40 5.84
C GLY A 432 -8.76 -19.38 6.15
N LEU A 433 -7.52 -19.65 5.75
CA LEU A 433 -6.40 -18.73 5.94
C LEU A 433 -6.63 -17.37 5.23
N ARG A 434 -7.16 -17.38 4.01
CA ARG A 434 -7.49 -16.16 3.25
C ARG A 434 -8.59 -15.33 3.89
N SER A 435 -9.39 -15.92 4.79
CA SER A 435 -10.35 -15.17 5.60
C SER A 435 -9.71 -14.42 6.78
N ALA A 436 -8.38 -14.49 6.94
CA ALA A 436 -7.64 -13.71 7.93
C ALA A 436 -6.90 -12.53 7.28
N PRO A 437 -7.45 -11.31 7.26
CA PRO A 437 -6.73 -10.15 6.74
C PRO A 437 -5.59 -9.67 7.64
N LEU A 438 -5.60 -10.10 8.91
CA LEU A 438 -4.60 -9.83 9.94
C LEU A 438 -3.98 -11.14 10.40
N ILE A 439 -2.66 -11.21 10.37
CA ILE A 439 -1.87 -12.33 10.86
C ILE A 439 -0.97 -11.84 12.00
N ILE A 440 -0.93 -12.57 13.11
CA ILE A 440 0.04 -12.41 14.18
C ILE A 440 0.95 -13.61 14.16
N ASN A 441 2.20 -13.41 13.78
CA ASN A 441 3.27 -14.38 13.96
C ASN A 441 3.91 -14.20 15.33
N TRP A 442 3.65 -15.15 16.22
CA TRP A 442 4.15 -15.17 17.59
C TRP A 442 5.50 -15.87 17.74
N ASP A 443 6.02 -16.48 16.66
CA ASP A 443 7.35 -17.04 16.64
C ASP A 443 8.39 -15.93 16.75
N LEU A 444 9.30 -16.09 17.71
CA LEU A 444 10.27 -15.07 18.07
C LEU A 444 11.28 -14.85 16.94
N ARG A 445 11.50 -13.59 16.57
CA ARG A 445 12.51 -13.18 15.58
C ARG A 445 13.59 -12.33 16.25
N PRO A 446 14.88 -12.51 15.89
CA PRO A 446 15.95 -11.68 16.44
C PRO A 446 15.81 -10.21 16.06
N ALA A 447 15.80 -9.32 17.06
CA ALA A 447 15.63 -7.87 16.89
C ALA A 447 16.86 -7.14 16.32
N ASP A 448 17.96 -7.85 16.09
CA ASP A 448 19.16 -7.35 15.41
C ASP A 448 19.14 -7.63 13.91
N GLN A 449 18.21 -8.47 13.44
CA GLN A 449 18.03 -8.74 12.02
C GLN A 449 17.40 -7.54 11.32
N PRO A 450 17.81 -7.26 10.06
CA PRO A 450 17.09 -6.31 9.22
C PRO A 450 15.61 -6.70 9.07
N LEU A 451 14.73 -5.72 8.94
CA LEU A 451 13.28 -5.91 8.75
C LEU A 451 12.96 -6.85 7.58
N ALA A 452 13.73 -6.77 6.50
CA ALA A 452 13.62 -7.66 5.35
C ALA A 452 13.89 -9.14 5.68
N HIS A 453 14.64 -9.44 6.74
CA HIS A 453 14.87 -10.79 7.24
C HIS A 453 13.81 -11.19 8.27
N ILE A 454 13.39 -10.28 9.14
CA ILE A 454 12.30 -10.53 10.11
C ILE A 454 11.03 -10.92 9.36
N ARG A 455 10.67 -10.17 8.31
CA ARG A 455 9.45 -10.37 7.52
C ARG A 455 9.44 -11.62 6.64
N ARG A 456 10.58 -12.31 6.49
CA ARG A 456 10.64 -13.66 5.87
C ARG A 456 10.09 -14.75 6.79
N GLY A 457 9.76 -14.40 8.04
CA GLY A 457 8.96 -15.27 8.88
C GLY A 457 7.63 -15.64 8.22
N ARG A 458 6.97 -16.65 8.76
CA ARG A 458 5.70 -17.14 8.22
C ARG A 458 4.64 -16.04 8.25
N ARG A 459 3.99 -15.81 7.10
CA ARG A 459 3.10 -14.64 6.87
C ARG A 459 1.88 -14.97 6.02
N GLY A 460 1.43 -16.23 6.11
CA GLY A 460 0.34 -16.76 5.29
C GLY A 460 0.74 -16.87 3.81
N VAL A 461 -0.14 -16.44 2.90
CA VAL A 461 -0.01 -16.62 1.44
C VAL A 461 0.11 -15.32 0.64
N ASN A 462 0.54 -14.23 1.29
CA ASN A 462 0.61 -12.87 0.73
C ASN A 462 -0.73 -12.26 0.27
N ASP A 463 -1.87 -12.87 0.61
CA ASP A 463 -3.20 -12.30 0.35
C ASP A 463 -3.67 -11.34 1.46
N HIS A 464 -2.87 -11.20 2.51
CA HIS A 464 -3.22 -10.58 3.78
C HIS A 464 -2.83 -9.10 3.82
N ALA A 465 -3.63 -8.30 4.51
CA ALA A 465 -3.41 -6.87 4.61
C ALA A 465 -2.21 -6.55 5.55
N ILE A 466 -2.17 -7.20 6.72
CA ILE A 466 -1.14 -6.98 7.75
C ILE A 466 -0.62 -8.32 8.29
N THR A 467 0.69 -8.44 8.42
CA THR A 467 1.37 -9.45 9.25
C THR A 467 2.10 -8.75 10.39
N ILE A 468 1.97 -9.25 11.60
CA ILE A 468 2.65 -8.74 12.80
C ILE A 468 3.67 -9.78 13.25
N PHE A 469 4.92 -9.39 13.41
CA PHE A 469 5.99 -10.25 13.93
C PHE A 469 6.45 -9.78 15.30
N ARG A 470 6.71 -10.72 16.20
CA ARG A 470 7.29 -10.45 17.52
C ARG A 470 8.82 -10.58 17.48
N THR A 471 9.51 -9.62 18.10
CA THR A 471 10.93 -9.74 18.44
C THR A 471 11.12 -9.74 19.96
N GLU A 472 12.36 -9.84 20.44
CA GLU A 472 12.65 -9.78 21.88
C GLU A 472 12.31 -8.41 22.51
N ARG A 473 12.25 -7.34 21.71
CA ARG A 473 12.13 -5.95 22.21
C ARG A 473 11.21 -5.05 21.40
N SER A 474 10.61 -5.55 20.34
CA SER A 474 9.80 -4.77 19.40
C SER A 474 8.72 -5.62 18.73
N ILE A 475 7.78 -4.94 18.09
CA ILE A 475 6.80 -5.53 17.20
C ILE A 475 7.04 -4.98 15.80
N VAL A 476 7.11 -5.85 14.80
CA VAL A 476 7.28 -5.46 13.40
C VAL A 476 5.96 -5.67 12.65
N TYR A 477 5.45 -4.61 12.05
CA TYR A 477 4.23 -4.60 11.26
C TYR A 477 4.60 -4.61 9.77
N GLU A 478 4.39 -5.74 9.10
CA GLU A 478 4.48 -5.88 7.65
C GLU A 478 3.11 -5.64 7.02
N GLN A 479 2.99 -4.61 6.19
CA GLN A 479 1.73 -4.13 5.65
C GLN A 479 1.79 -4.07 4.13
N SER A 480 0.75 -4.54 3.46
CA SER A 480 0.69 -4.53 1.99
C SER A 480 0.28 -3.16 1.43
N HIS A 481 1.05 -2.63 0.49
CA HIS A 481 0.80 -1.34 -0.16
C HIS A 481 -0.52 -1.29 -0.92
N ILE A 482 -1.09 -2.44 -1.28
CA ILE A 482 -2.43 -2.53 -1.85
C ILE A 482 -3.47 -1.94 -0.88
N PHE A 483 -3.27 -2.15 0.42
CA PHE A 483 -4.17 -1.69 1.48
C PHE A 483 -3.67 -0.42 2.21
N PHE A 484 -2.36 -0.17 2.22
CA PHE A 484 -1.75 0.91 3.01
C PHE A 484 -0.86 1.86 2.18
N ASP A 485 -0.96 3.16 2.42
CA ASP A 485 0.14 4.08 2.09
C ASP A 485 1.09 4.23 3.30
N GLY A 486 2.27 4.81 3.09
CA GLY A 486 3.31 4.86 4.12
C GLY A 486 2.93 5.67 5.37
N LEU A 487 2.20 6.78 5.23
CA LEU A 487 1.80 7.59 6.40
C LEU A 487 0.68 6.91 7.17
N TRP A 488 -0.28 6.34 6.45
CA TRP A 488 -1.35 5.57 7.05
C TRP A 488 -0.81 4.33 7.77
N ALA A 489 0.17 3.66 7.17
CA ALA A 489 0.83 2.49 7.74
C ALA A 489 1.43 2.76 9.12
N ILE A 490 2.13 3.89 9.26
CA ILE A 490 2.73 4.33 10.52
C ILE A 490 1.64 4.67 11.54
N ALA A 491 0.59 5.40 11.13
CA ALA A 491 -0.50 5.76 12.03
C ALA A 491 -1.25 4.54 12.59
N VAL A 492 -1.50 3.52 11.75
CA VAL A 492 -2.11 2.25 12.16
C VAL A 492 -1.18 1.48 13.09
N THR A 493 0.12 1.42 12.77
CA THR A 493 1.14 0.78 13.62
C THR A 493 1.15 1.36 15.04
N GLU A 494 1.14 2.69 15.15
CA GLU A 494 1.11 3.39 16.43
C GLU A 494 -0.19 3.13 17.20
N THR A 495 -1.33 3.26 16.51
CA THR A 495 -2.66 3.03 17.09
C THR A 495 -2.80 1.59 17.61
N MET A 496 -2.30 0.60 16.87
CA MET A 496 -2.34 -0.80 17.29
C MET A 496 -1.37 -1.07 18.45
N SER A 497 -0.17 -0.48 18.43
CA SER A 497 0.81 -0.65 19.52
C SER A 497 0.26 -0.09 20.85
N ASP A 498 -0.35 1.09 20.80
CA ASP A 498 -1.04 1.71 21.94
C ASP A 498 -2.24 0.88 22.41
N GLY A 499 -3.06 0.41 21.46
CA GLY A 499 -4.19 -0.48 21.74
C GLY A 499 -3.76 -1.76 22.45
N ALA A 500 -2.66 -2.39 22.02
CA ALA A 500 -2.12 -3.59 22.65
C ALA A 500 -1.64 -3.30 24.08
N ALA A 501 -0.94 -2.17 24.30
CA ALA A 501 -0.52 -1.78 25.64
C ALA A 501 -1.72 -1.56 26.59
N HIS A 502 -2.80 -0.95 26.08
CA HIS A 502 -4.04 -0.79 26.83
C HIS A 502 -4.70 -2.14 27.14
N TRP A 503 -4.82 -3.03 26.17
CA TRP A 503 -5.40 -4.36 26.37
C TRP A 503 -4.59 -5.20 27.35
N TYR A 504 -3.27 -5.12 27.32
CA TYR A 504 -2.42 -5.82 28.29
C TYR A 504 -2.81 -5.47 29.74
N ARG A 505 -2.86 -4.18 30.07
CA ARG A 505 -3.27 -3.71 31.42
C ARG A 505 -4.66 -4.17 31.81
N ARG A 506 -5.60 -4.20 30.86
CA ARG A 506 -6.98 -4.66 31.10
C ARG A 506 -7.05 -6.18 31.31
N LEU A 507 -6.22 -6.94 30.62
CA LEU A 507 -6.19 -8.39 30.68
C LEU A 507 -5.41 -8.92 31.90
N GLU A 508 -4.53 -8.12 32.50
CA GLU A 508 -3.80 -8.50 33.74
C GLU A 508 -4.75 -8.91 34.86
N SER A 509 -5.88 -8.20 35.04
CA SER A 509 -6.86 -8.51 36.08
C SER A 509 -7.81 -9.66 35.71
N LEU A 510 -7.74 -10.21 34.50
CA LEU A 510 -8.65 -11.26 34.04
C LEU A 510 -7.97 -12.63 34.08
N SER A 511 -8.69 -13.64 34.57
CA SER A 511 -8.24 -15.03 34.50
C SER A 511 -8.63 -15.67 33.18
N ALA A 512 -7.75 -16.49 32.60
CA ALA A 512 -8.12 -17.35 31.48
C ALA A 512 -9.02 -18.47 32.01
N GLY A 513 -10.34 -18.36 31.80
CA GLY A 513 -11.27 -19.43 32.13
C GLY A 513 -11.07 -20.66 31.23
N PRO A 514 -11.58 -21.84 31.63
CA PRO A 514 -11.53 -23.03 30.78
C PRO A 514 -12.30 -22.78 29.47
N LEU A 515 -11.68 -23.12 28.34
CA LEU A 515 -12.37 -23.08 27.05
C LEU A 515 -13.20 -24.35 26.83
N PRO A 516 -14.49 -24.20 26.47
CA PRO A 516 -15.28 -25.27 25.89
C PRO A 516 -14.55 -25.93 24.71
N ALA A 517 -14.70 -27.24 24.55
CA ALA A 517 -13.99 -28.00 23.51
C ALA A 517 -14.19 -27.42 22.10
N HIS A 518 -15.42 -27.00 21.77
CA HIS A 518 -15.76 -26.41 20.47
C HIS A 518 -15.13 -25.02 20.22
N LEU A 519 -14.65 -24.33 21.26
CA LEU A 519 -13.93 -23.05 21.14
C LEU A 519 -12.41 -23.22 21.17
N ARG A 520 -11.88 -24.42 21.35
CA ARG A 520 -10.43 -24.64 21.35
C ARG A 520 -9.86 -24.45 19.94
N PRO A 521 -8.86 -23.57 19.75
CA PRO A 521 -8.25 -23.38 18.44
C PRO A 521 -7.57 -24.67 17.97
N VAL A 522 -7.80 -25.05 16.72
CA VAL A 522 -7.15 -26.18 16.05
C VAL A 522 -6.25 -25.63 14.94
N PRO A 523 -5.00 -26.10 14.80
CA PRO A 523 -4.12 -25.62 13.75
C PRO A 523 -4.58 -26.13 12.38
N LEU A 524 -4.36 -25.33 11.34
CA LEU A 524 -4.53 -25.76 9.96
C LEU A 524 -3.42 -26.75 9.57
N THR A 525 -3.76 -27.75 8.77
CA THR A 525 -2.83 -28.79 8.32
C THR A 525 -1.91 -28.32 7.19
N LEU A 526 -2.40 -27.42 6.33
CA LEU A 526 -1.70 -26.75 5.21
C LEU A 526 -0.68 -27.65 4.50
N THR A 527 -1.12 -28.84 4.10
CA THR A 527 -0.28 -29.83 3.42
C THR A 527 -0.09 -29.48 1.95
N ALA A 528 1.15 -29.42 1.48
CA ALA A 528 1.48 -29.16 0.09
C ALA A 528 1.48 -30.46 -0.74
N PRO A 529 0.67 -30.56 -1.81
CA PRO A 529 0.76 -31.70 -2.72
C PRO A 529 2.13 -31.72 -3.44
N PRO A 530 2.73 -32.89 -3.72
CA PRO A 530 4.03 -32.99 -4.40
C PRO A 530 4.09 -32.29 -5.76
N ALA A 531 2.95 -32.23 -6.48
CA ALA A 531 2.85 -31.52 -7.75
C ALA A 531 2.97 -29.99 -7.57
N VAL A 532 2.35 -29.44 -6.53
CA VAL A 532 2.43 -28.02 -6.18
C VAL A 532 3.85 -27.66 -5.74
N GLU A 533 4.44 -28.50 -4.89
CA GLU A 533 5.81 -28.33 -4.42
C GLU A 533 6.81 -28.27 -5.56
N ARG A 534 6.76 -29.24 -6.47
CA ARG A 534 7.65 -29.30 -7.64
C ARG A 534 7.54 -28.04 -8.49
N LEU A 535 6.32 -27.66 -8.87
CA LEU A 535 6.07 -26.50 -9.72
C LEU A 535 6.51 -25.20 -9.05
N ALA A 536 6.24 -25.03 -7.76
CA ALA A 536 6.65 -23.85 -7.01
C ALA A 536 8.18 -23.77 -6.90
N ARG A 537 8.86 -24.86 -6.53
CA ARG A 537 10.34 -24.89 -6.38
C ARG A 537 11.09 -24.54 -7.65
N GLU A 538 10.57 -24.91 -8.83
CA GLU A 538 11.13 -24.53 -10.13
C GLU A 538 11.12 -23.00 -10.37
N HIS A 539 10.23 -22.26 -9.70
CA HIS A 539 9.97 -20.84 -9.96
C HIS A 539 10.25 -19.92 -8.77
N ILE A 540 10.50 -20.47 -7.58
CA ILE A 540 10.92 -19.70 -6.41
C ILE A 540 12.25 -19.03 -6.73
N ARG A 541 12.25 -17.69 -6.69
CA ARG A 541 13.46 -16.90 -6.89
C ARG A 541 14.12 -16.64 -5.54
N PRO A 542 15.44 -16.88 -5.41
CA PRO A 542 16.13 -16.64 -4.16
C PRO A 542 16.30 -15.15 -3.91
N GLY A 543 15.52 -14.63 -2.95
CA GLY A 543 15.85 -13.43 -2.19
C GLY A 543 15.22 -12.13 -2.69
N GLU A 544 14.55 -11.45 -1.76
CA GLU A 544 14.34 -10.01 -1.84
C GLU A 544 15.68 -9.28 -1.68
N ALA A 545 15.97 -8.33 -2.57
CA ALA A 545 17.07 -7.40 -2.42
C ALA A 545 16.66 -6.28 -1.44
N ALA A 546 17.25 -6.28 -0.24
CA ALA A 546 17.05 -5.25 0.75
C ALA A 546 18.38 -4.59 1.12
N ALA A 547 18.32 -3.29 1.38
CA ALA A 547 19.44 -2.50 1.85
C ALA A 547 18.97 -1.65 3.03
N GLU A 548 19.18 -2.17 4.23
CA GLU A 548 18.92 -1.46 5.48
C GLU A 548 20.25 -0.96 6.06
N SER A 549 20.23 0.25 6.61
CA SER A 549 21.42 0.86 7.20
C SER A 549 21.06 1.57 8.49
N ALA A 550 21.71 1.17 9.58
CA ALA A 550 21.69 1.91 10.84
C ALA A 550 22.67 3.11 10.82
N GLY A 551 23.46 3.28 9.76
CA GLY A 551 24.49 4.32 9.65
C GLY A 551 23.96 5.72 9.30
N VAL A 552 22.64 5.90 9.15
CA VAL A 552 22.06 7.20 8.83
C VAL A 552 21.86 8.01 10.11
N ASP A 553 22.65 9.06 10.30
CA ASP A 553 22.49 10.02 11.40
C ASP A 553 21.32 10.98 11.14
N MET A 554 20.13 10.61 11.60
CA MET A 554 18.92 11.41 11.47
C MET A 554 19.01 12.76 12.21
N HIS A 555 19.69 12.81 13.36
CA HIS A 555 19.89 14.06 14.10
C HIS A 555 20.84 15.00 13.35
N GLY A 556 21.89 14.45 12.74
CA GLY A 556 22.80 15.15 11.85
C GLY A 556 22.09 15.73 10.64
N LEU A 557 21.23 14.95 9.98
CA LEU A 557 20.41 15.41 8.85
C LEU A 557 19.47 16.55 9.26
N GLU A 558 18.79 16.44 10.41
CA GLU A 558 17.89 17.49 10.88
C GLU A 558 18.64 18.77 11.27
N ARG A 559 19.83 18.65 11.87
CA ARG A 559 20.71 19.79 12.15
C ARG A 559 21.17 20.46 10.86
N LEU A 560 21.60 19.68 9.86
CA LEU A 560 22.00 20.17 8.54
C LEU A 560 20.83 20.89 7.86
N ARG A 561 19.64 20.30 7.90
CA ARG A 561 18.41 20.88 7.35
C ARG A 561 18.11 22.25 7.96
N ARG A 562 18.15 22.36 9.29
CA ARG A 562 17.94 23.64 10.00
C ARG A 562 19.00 24.68 9.64
N TRP A 563 20.27 24.27 9.57
CA TRP A 563 21.39 25.14 9.21
C TRP A 563 21.28 25.67 7.77
N LEU A 564 20.85 24.83 6.83
CA LEU A 564 20.60 25.20 5.44
C LEU A 564 19.38 26.13 5.32
N LYS A 565 18.31 25.86 6.06
CA LYS A 565 17.11 26.71 6.09
C LYS A 565 17.44 28.15 6.53
N GLN A 566 18.31 28.33 7.51
CA GLN A 566 18.78 29.65 7.95
C GLN A 566 19.53 30.43 6.85
N ARG A 567 19.97 29.76 5.79
CA ARG A 567 20.69 30.34 4.64
C ARG A 567 19.84 30.38 3.36
N GLY A 568 18.51 30.24 3.50
CA GLY A 568 17.58 30.26 2.37
C GLY A 568 17.57 28.99 1.52
N VAL A 569 18.20 27.91 1.97
CA VAL A 569 18.18 26.61 1.31
C VAL A 569 17.10 25.72 1.94
N HIS A 570 16.04 25.45 1.20
CA HIS A 570 14.87 24.73 1.68
C HIS A 570 14.82 23.31 1.10
N ILE A 571 15.38 22.35 1.83
CA ILE A 571 15.49 20.94 1.44
C ILE A 571 14.85 20.07 2.54
N THR A 572 14.13 19.02 2.16
CA THR A 572 13.58 18.01 3.10
C THR A 572 14.54 16.83 3.28
N VAL A 573 14.29 15.95 4.26
CA VAL A 573 15.09 14.72 4.43
C VAL A 573 15.05 13.86 3.15
N ASN A 574 13.87 13.68 2.54
CA ASN A 574 13.74 12.93 1.29
C ASN A 574 14.54 13.56 0.15
N ASP A 575 14.59 14.90 0.08
CA ASP A 575 15.39 15.61 -0.92
C ASP A 575 16.89 15.35 -0.71
N PHE A 576 17.38 15.26 0.54
CA PHE A 576 18.76 14.83 0.81
C PHE A 576 19.01 13.39 0.37
N LEU A 577 18.09 12.46 0.60
CA LEU A 577 18.24 11.07 0.18
C LEU A 577 18.30 10.95 -1.35
N ILE A 578 17.45 11.70 -2.06
CA ILE A 578 17.46 11.81 -3.53
C ILE A 578 18.78 12.40 -4.02
N LEU A 579 19.25 13.47 -3.38
CA LEU A 579 20.53 14.09 -3.70
C LEU A 579 21.70 13.12 -3.45
N CYS A 580 21.73 12.44 -2.31
CA CYS A 580 22.75 11.46 -1.97
C CYS A 580 22.82 10.35 -3.02
N ARG A 581 21.66 9.86 -3.49
CA ARG A 581 21.61 8.87 -4.58
C ARG A 581 22.21 9.42 -5.87
N SER A 582 21.90 10.67 -6.21
CA SER A 582 22.45 11.37 -7.38
C SER A 582 23.97 11.54 -7.31
N LEU A 583 24.50 11.84 -6.12
CA LEU A 583 25.93 11.99 -5.86
C LEU A 583 26.67 10.65 -5.81
N HIS A 584 26.01 9.60 -5.31
CA HIS A 584 26.60 8.28 -5.12
C HIS A 584 26.58 7.43 -6.38
N ALA A 585 25.57 7.55 -7.25
CA ALA A 585 25.45 6.71 -8.44
C ALA A 585 26.69 6.74 -9.37
N PRO A 586 27.28 7.92 -9.70
CA PRO A 586 28.49 8.00 -10.51
C PRO A 586 29.71 7.31 -9.90
N ARG A 587 29.77 7.25 -8.57
CA ARG A 587 30.90 6.73 -7.79
C ARG A 587 30.61 5.37 -7.16
N TYR A 588 29.47 4.76 -7.47
CA TYR A 588 29.09 3.50 -6.86
C TYR A 588 30.02 2.40 -7.35
N GLU A 589 30.65 1.73 -6.40
CA GLU A 589 31.37 0.50 -6.64
C GLU A 589 30.71 -0.65 -5.88
N PRO A 590 30.47 -1.80 -6.54
CA PRO A 590 30.09 -3.01 -5.83
C PRO A 590 31.17 -3.36 -4.80
N SER A 591 30.75 -3.88 -3.64
CA SER A 591 31.69 -4.29 -2.60
C SER A 591 32.68 -5.34 -3.12
N PRO A 592 33.87 -5.49 -2.51
CA PRO A 592 34.84 -6.51 -2.90
C PRO A 592 34.23 -7.92 -2.98
N ARG A 593 33.30 -8.24 -2.06
CA ARG A 593 32.54 -9.49 -2.08
C ARG A 593 31.71 -9.63 -3.36
N VAL A 594 30.88 -8.63 -3.69
CA VAL A 594 30.03 -8.68 -4.89
C VAL A 594 30.88 -8.77 -6.16
N ARG A 595 32.02 -8.05 -6.21
CA ARG A 595 32.95 -8.15 -7.34
C ARG A 595 33.52 -9.56 -7.52
N ARG A 596 33.89 -10.23 -6.41
CA ARG A 596 34.35 -11.63 -6.44
C ARG A 596 33.24 -12.59 -6.89
N GLU A 597 32.02 -12.43 -6.40
CA GLU A 597 30.89 -13.28 -6.82
C GLU A 597 30.55 -13.09 -8.31
N LEU A 598 30.58 -11.86 -8.82
CA LEU A 598 30.40 -11.59 -10.25
C LEU A 598 31.53 -12.19 -11.09
N ALA A 599 32.78 -12.11 -10.63
CA ALA A 599 33.92 -12.76 -11.30
C ALA A 599 33.77 -14.29 -11.31
N ALA A 600 33.45 -14.90 -10.17
CA ALA A 600 33.19 -16.33 -10.06
C ALA A 600 32.02 -16.77 -10.96
N LEU A 601 30.97 -15.97 -11.07
CA LEU A 601 29.84 -16.25 -11.97
C LEU A 601 30.28 -16.23 -13.45
N ARG A 602 31.18 -15.34 -13.84
CA ARG A 602 31.75 -15.31 -15.21
C ARG A 602 32.59 -16.57 -15.49
N GLU A 603 33.40 -16.99 -14.52
CA GLU A 603 34.34 -18.12 -14.68
C GLU A 603 33.65 -19.49 -14.76
N ARG A 604 32.45 -19.63 -14.16
CA ARG A 604 31.74 -20.91 -14.05
C ARG A 604 31.05 -21.42 -15.32
N ASN A 605 31.27 -20.82 -16.50
CA ASN A 605 30.50 -21.10 -17.73
C ASN A 605 28.97 -21.06 -17.48
N PRO A 606 28.41 -19.86 -17.18
CA PRO A 606 27.01 -19.71 -16.81
C PRO A 606 26.06 -20.16 -17.92
N SER A 607 24.89 -20.67 -17.55
CA SER A 607 23.79 -20.92 -18.50
C SER A 607 23.47 -19.67 -19.33
N PRO A 608 22.80 -19.78 -20.50
CA PRO A 608 22.41 -18.61 -21.30
C PRO A 608 21.66 -17.54 -20.51
N GLU A 609 20.83 -17.93 -19.54
CA GLU A 609 20.11 -17.03 -18.65
C GLU A 609 21.06 -16.29 -17.69
N ALA A 610 22.07 -16.98 -17.15
CA ALA A 610 23.04 -16.39 -16.25
C ALA A 610 24.04 -15.48 -16.99
N GLN A 611 24.37 -15.78 -18.25
CA GLN A 611 25.12 -14.86 -19.13
C GLN A 611 24.33 -13.57 -19.39
N GLU A 612 23.04 -13.70 -19.71
CA GLU A 612 22.16 -12.55 -19.92
C GLU A 612 22.02 -11.72 -18.64
N ALA A 613 21.87 -12.37 -17.48
CA ALA A 613 21.82 -11.67 -16.20
C ALA A 613 23.11 -10.89 -15.91
N LEU A 614 24.28 -11.48 -16.16
CA LEU A 614 25.58 -10.81 -16.04
C LEU A 614 25.67 -9.58 -16.94
N ARG A 615 25.33 -9.73 -18.22
CA ARG A 615 25.30 -8.63 -19.20
C ARG A 615 24.40 -7.48 -18.72
N VAL A 616 23.19 -7.80 -18.29
CA VAL A 616 22.23 -6.81 -17.77
C VAL A 616 22.76 -6.11 -16.52
N ILE A 617 23.42 -6.82 -15.60
CA ILE A 617 24.03 -6.22 -14.40
C ILE A 617 25.13 -5.23 -14.79
N GLU A 618 26.03 -5.63 -15.68
CA GLU A 618 27.16 -4.80 -16.13
C GLU A 618 26.70 -3.55 -16.88
N GLU A 619 25.79 -3.72 -17.84
CA GLU A 619 25.18 -2.60 -18.57
C GLU A 619 24.45 -1.65 -17.63
N THR A 620 23.75 -2.19 -16.61
CA THR A 620 23.05 -1.37 -15.62
C THR A 620 24.02 -0.58 -14.74
N LEU A 621 25.09 -1.21 -14.25
CA LEU A 621 26.12 -0.56 -13.44
C LEU A 621 26.82 0.55 -14.23
N GLU A 622 27.20 0.28 -15.47
CA GLU A 622 27.86 1.28 -16.33
C GLU A 622 26.90 2.42 -16.69
N ARG A 623 25.63 2.10 -16.98
CA ARG A 623 24.60 3.12 -17.22
C ARG A 623 24.39 4.01 -16.01
N PHE A 624 24.35 3.46 -14.79
CA PHE A 624 24.19 4.25 -13.57
C PHE A 624 25.39 5.15 -13.26
N ARG A 625 26.58 4.82 -13.76
CA ARG A 625 27.74 5.70 -13.66
C ARG A 625 27.64 6.91 -14.60
N ARG A 626 27.14 6.69 -15.82
CA ARG A 626 27.04 7.73 -16.86
C ARG A 626 25.79 8.58 -16.75
N THR A 627 24.69 8.00 -16.31
CA THR A 627 23.38 8.65 -16.27
C THR A 627 22.79 8.47 -14.90
N ASN A 628 22.46 9.58 -14.25
CA ASN A 628 21.75 9.54 -12.98
C ASN A 628 20.41 8.78 -13.18
N PRO A 629 20.16 7.68 -12.44
CA PRO A 629 18.96 6.89 -12.63
C PRO A 629 17.70 7.72 -12.40
N ALA A 630 16.68 7.48 -13.23
CA ALA A 630 15.34 7.95 -12.93
C ALA A 630 14.85 7.30 -11.63
N LEU A 631 14.45 8.11 -10.67
CA LEU A 631 13.86 7.67 -9.41
C LEU A 631 12.36 7.75 -9.51
N LEU A 632 11.68 6.63 -9.29
CA LEU A 632 10.25 6.65 -9.01
C LEU A 632 10.07 7.10 -7.57
N ILE A 633 9.45 8.26 -7.38
CA ILE A 633 9.13 8.83 -6.09
C ILE A 633 7.61 8.74 -5.93
N PRO A 634 7.09 7.83 -5.07
CA PRO A 634 5.69 7.87 -4.68
C PRO A 634 5.44 9.11 -3.82
N MET A 635 4.56 9.99 -4.28
CA MET A 635 4.15 11.20 -3.57
C MET A 635 2.77 10.98 -2.94
N ASP A 636 2.57 11.33 -1.67
CA ASP A 636 1.23 11.31 -1.07
C ASP A 636 0.35 12.39 -1.74
N ALA A 637 -0.60 11.93 -2.55
CA ALA A 637 -1.56 12.77 -3.25
C ALA A 637 -2.91 12.82 -2.53
N SER A 638 -3.03 12.21 -1.36
CA SER A 638 -4.27 12.18 -0.58
C SER A 638 -4.75 13.57 -0.18
N ASN A 639 -3.84 14.55 -0.08
CA ASN A 639 -4.17 15.96 0.16
C ASN A 639 -4.85 16.63 -1.05
N VAL A 640 -4.66 16.10 -2.26
CA VAL A 640 -5.22 16.61 -3.54
C VAL A 640 -6.45 15.83 -3.94
N SER A 641 -6.47 14.53 -3.69
CA SER A 641 -7.66 13.71 -3.79
C SER A 641 -7.43 12.44 -3.00
N PRO A 642 -8.25 12.17 -1.96
CA PRO A 642 -8.10 10.95 -1.16
C PRO A 642 -8.11 9.66 -1.99
N ARG A 643 -8.77 9.66 -3.17
CA ARG A 643 -8.83 8.50 -4.07
C ARG A 643 -7.51 8.20 -4.78
N GLU A 644 -6.68 9.21 -5.08
CA GLU A 644 -5.44 8.97 -5.83
C GLU A 644 -4.36 8.36 -4.91
N ARG A 645 -4.43 8.61 -3.59
CA ARG A 645 -3.54 8.13 -2.51
C ARG A 645 -2.05 8.42 -2.72
N ILE A 646 -1.47 7.85 -3.77
CA ILE A 646 -0.06 7.98 -4.15
C ILE A 646 -0.01 8.39 -5.62
N PHE A 647 0.76 9.42 -5.93
CA PHE A 647 1.07 9.80 -7.29
C PHE A 647 2.54 9.52 -7.59
N PRO A 648 2.87 8.75 -8.64
CA PRO A 648 4.26 8.51 -9.02
C PRO A 648 4.83 9.76 -9.68
N THR A 649 5.99 10.22 -9.24
CA THR A 649 6.78 11.17 -10.02
C THR A 649 8.15 10.58 -10.34
N THR A 650 8.58 10.73 -11.58
CA THR A 650 9.89 10.23 -12.00
C THR A 650 10.86 11.39 -11.96
N PHE A 651 11.86 11.31 -11.10
CA PHE A 651 12.88 12.36 -10.97
C PHE A 651 14.19 11.91 -11.59
N ARG A 652 14.73 12.74 -12.47
CA ARG A 652 16.16 12.74 -12.80
C ARG A 652 16.72 14.08 -12.36
N ASN A 653 17.85 14.07 -11.64
CA ASN A 653 18.50 15.31 -11.27
C ASN A 653 18.98 16.04 -12.53
N PRO A 654 18.45 17.23 -12.86
CA PRO A 654 18.95 17.99 -13.99
C PRO A 654 20.22 18.78 -13.65
N LEU A 655 20.58 18.90 -12.36
CA LEU A 655 21.78 19.60 -11.90
C LEU A 655 22.95 18.62 -11.84
N LEU A 656 23.51 18.29 -13.01
CA LEU A 656 24.59 17.29 -13.14
C LEU A 656 25.88 17.72 -12.41
N ASP A 657 26.17 19.03 -12.38
CA ASP A 657 27.42 19.56 -11.80
C ASP A 657 27.45 19.59 -10.27
N ILE A 658 26.34 19.28 -9.59
CA ILE A 658 26.27 19.38 -8.12
C ILE A 658 27.32 18.50 -7.42
N GLY A 659 27.70 17.38 -8.05
CA GLY A 659 28.76 16.50 -7.56
C GLY A 659 30.16 17.11 -7.67
N GLU A 660 30.42 17.86 -8.75
CA GLU A 660 31.68 18.58 -8.95
C GLU A 660 31.79 19.76 -7.99
N ARG A 661 30.72 20.55 -7.84
CA ARG A 661 30.66 21.65 -6.88
C ARG A 661 30.89 21.18 -5.44
N LEU A 662 30.34 20.03 -5.07
CA LEU A 662 30.60 19.41 -3.77
C LEU A 662 32.07 19.00 -3.62
N ALA A 663 32.68 18.44 -4.67
CA ALA A 663 34.10 18.05 -4.64
C ALA A 663 35.01 19.28 -4.46
N VAL A 664 34.80 20.34 -5.25
CA VAL A 664 35.55 21.60 -5.14
C VAL A 664 35.41 22.21 -3.75
N ALA A 665 34.19 22.29 -3.21
CA ALA A 665 33.98 22.83 -1.86
C ALA A 665 34.69 22.00 -0.77
N ARG A 666 34.77 20.67 -0.92
CA ARG A 666 35.49 19.79 0.01
C ARG A 666 37.00 19.97 -0.09
N GLU A 667 37.53 20.13 -1.29
CA GLU A 667 38.95 20.40 -1.53
C GLU A 667 39.36 21.75 -0.91
N ARG A 668 38.62 22.82 -1.22
CA ARG A 668 38.88 24.16 -0.65
C ARG A 668 38.74 24.18 0.87
N LEU A 669 37.83 23.39 1.45
CA LEU A 669 37.73 23.23 2.90
C LEU A 669 38.99 22.57 3.49
N ALA A 670 39.53 21.55 2.83
CA ALA A 670 40.76 20.89 3.28
C ALA A 670 41.96 21.84 3.20
N GLU A 671 42.06 22.63 2.13
CA GLU A 671 43.10 23.65 1.98
C GLU A 671 42.99 24.74 3.04
N TYR A 672 41.79 25.27 3.28
CA TYR A 672 41.53 26.28 4.32
C TYR A 672 41.93 25.78 5.72
N ARG A 673 41.63 24.52 6.04
CA ARG A 673 42.03 23.90 7.31
C ARG A 673 43.55 23.80 7.47
N ALA A 674 44.28 23.57 6.38
CA ALA A 674 45.74 23.53 6.39
C ALA A 674 46.35 24.94 6.35
N ARG A 675 45.72 25.88 5.65
CA ARG A 675 46.19 27.24 5.37
C ARG A 675 45.03 28.23 5.49
N PRO A 676 44.81 28.84 6.67
CA PRO A 676 43.69 29.76 6.89
C PRO A 676 43.63 30.96 5.93
N ALA A 677 44.74 31.32 5.29
CA ALA A 677 44.81 32.38 4.28
C ALA A 677 43.93 32.13 3.03
N THR A 678 43.51 30.89 2.76
CA THR A 678 42.61 30.55 1.63
C THR A 678 41.12 30.66 1.99
N ALA A 679 40.78 31.38 3.07
CA ALA A 679 39.40 31.53 3.54
C ALA A 679 38.44 32.08 2.47
N ALA A 680 38.91 32.99 1.61
CA ALA A 680 38.12 33.57 0.54
C ALA A 680 37.74 32.52 -0.53
N ASP A 681 38.68 31.68 -0.94
CA ASP A 681 38.45 30.62 -1.93
C ASP A 681 37.46 29.57 -1.40
N PHE A 682 37.59 29.20 -0.13
CA PHE A 682 36.62 28.33 0.52
C PHE A 682 35.24 28.97 0.63
N ASP A 683 35.15 30.25 1.01
CA ASP A 683 33.86 30.93 1.10
C ASP A 683 33.16 31.03 -0.25
N GLN A 684 33.90 31.32 -1.32
CA GLN A 684 33.37 31.34 -2.68
C GLN A 684 32.83 29.97 -3.10
N ALA A 685 33.64 28.91 -2.97
CA ALA A 685 33.23 27.55 -3.31
C ALA A 685 32.01 27.08 -2.48
N ARG A 686 31.94 27.48 -1.19
CA ARG A 686 30.80 27.22 -0.31
C ARG A 686 29.54 27.93 -0.79
N ARG A 687 29.62 29.20 -1.18
CA ARG A 687 28.47 29.98 -1.69
C ARG A 687 27.92 29.39 -2.98
N GLU A 688 28.79 28.98 -3.89
CA GLU A 688 28.40 28.30 -5.13
C GLU A 688 27.66 26.99 -4.85
N LEU A 689 28.19 26.14 -3.95
CA LEU A 689 27.51 24.90 -3.56
C LEU A 689 26.14 25.19 -2.93
N LEU A 690 26.03 26.20 -2.06
CA LEU A 690 24.76 26.60 -1.45
C LEU A 690 23.74 27.08 -2.50
N ALA A 691 24.18 27.81 -3.52
CA ALA A 691 23.33 28.23 -4.63
C ALA A 691 22.78 27.03 -5.41
N TYR A 692 23.62 26.05 -5.73
CA TYR A 692 23.18 24.79 -6.37
C TYR A 692 22.19 24.01 -5.51
N LEU A 693 22.44 23.92 -4.20
CA LEU A 693 21.51 23.27 -3.26
C LEU A 693 20.16 24.00 -3.19
N LYS A 694 20.18 25.34 -3.24
CA LYS A 694 18.95 26.14 -3.32
C LYS A 694 18.16 25.81 -4.58
N THR A 695 18.80 25.87 -5.75
CA THR A 695 18.18 25.53 -7.04
C THR A 695 17.62 24.10 -7.03
N PHE A 696 18.35 23.15 -6.45
CA PHE A 696 17.89 21.77 -6.31
C PHE A 696 16.61 21.66 -5.47
N GLY A 697 16.58 22.33 -4.31
CA GLY A 697 15.40 22.37 -3.44
C GLY A 697 14.19 23.05 -4.11
N ASP A 698 14.43 24.14 -4.83
CA ASP A 698 13.38 24.88 -5.54
C ASP A 698 12.81 24.06 -6.71
N LEU A 699 13.65 23.35 -7.46
CA LEU A 699 13.23 22.42 -8.50
C LEU A 699 12.36 21.29 -7.92
N LEU A 700 12.79 20.65 -6.84
CA LEU A 700 12.00 19.58 -6.22
C LEU A 700 10.68 20.10 -5.68
N ARG A 701 10.65 21.33 -5.13
CA ARG A 701 9.39 21.98 -4.74
C ARG A 701 8.48 22.21 -5.95
N ALA A 702 9.02 22.73 -7.06
CA ALA A 702 8.26 22.95 -8.28
C ALA A 702 7.69 21.64 -8.83
N LEU A 703 8.52 20.59 -8.94
CA LEU A 703 8.09 19.26 -9.37
C LEU A 703 6.97 18.71 -8.48
N LYS A 704 7.13 18.80 -7.15
CA LYS A 704 6.08 18.42 -6.19
C LYS A 704 4.81 19.24 -6.44
N GLY A 705 4.92 20.54 -6.66
CA GLY A 705 3.78 21.41 -6.97
C GLY A 705 3.01 21.00 -8.23
N VAL A 706 3.71 20.71 -9.33
CA VAL A 706 3.11 20.21 -10.59
C VAL A 706 2.46 18.85 -10.38
N THR A 707 3.20 17.93 -9.76
CA THR A 707 2.72 16.57 -9.45
C THR A 707 1.44 16.61 -8.60
N MET A 708 1.38 17.51 -7.61
CA MET A 708 0.20 17.70 -6.76
C MET A 708 -0.98 18.37 -7.47
N ARG A 709 -0.80 18.92 -8.68
CA ARG A 709 -1.94 19.32 -9.53
C ARG A 709 -2.42 18.19 -10.44
N GLY A 710 -1.80 17.01 -10.39
CA GLY A 710 -2.07 15.91 -11.30
C GLY A 710 -1.55 16.13 -12.72
N GLU A 711 -0.69 17.14 -12.90
CA GLU A 711 -0.03 17.46 -14.16
C GLU A 711 1.25 16.62 -14.27
N SER A 712 1.56 16.10 -15.47
CA SER A 712 2.87 15.50 -15.75
C SER A 712 3.87 16.58 -16.14
N PHE A 713 5.07 16.54 -15.57
CA PHE A 713 6.20 17.40 -15.94
C PHE A 713 6.86 16.94 -17.25
#